data_AF-A0A947FM05-F1
#
_entry.id   AF-A0A947FM05-F1
#
_cell.length_a   1.000
_cell.length_b   1.000
_cell.length_c   1.000
_cell.angle_alpha   90.00
_cell.angle_beta   90.00
_cell.angle_gamma   90.00
#
_symmetry.space_group_name_H-M   'P 1'
#
loop_
_entity.id
_entity.type
_entity.pdbx_description
1 polymer ?
#
loop_
_entity_poly.entity_id
_entity_poly.type
_entity_poly.pdbx_seq_one_letter_code
_entity_poly.pdbx_strand_id
1 'polypeptide(L)'
;MFTSASYTSRNISALISITLVMLLLAACSSKEKSITADQAVVEYDLLYTLPEETISYDEEVRPILESRCVVCHGCFDAPCQLKLSSPEGIHRGANKKKVYNGSRFTAEEPTRLFIDAMTTEEWRQKGFDTVLNEGDANPLTNLKDSVMYRMLRQKQLYPQARTGMLSDDFDLGLNRAQTCPTIDEFDKYAKEHPMGGMPFAMPNLDREEYTTLVHWLAQGAPMSEDKQPSKVAAEQIKRWEVFLNGKSNKERLVGRYLYEHLFQAHLHFDGTDDREFYRLVRSATPPGKSVEVIPTRRPYNDPSGSVYYRIVRHQGSIVAKTHMVYELSDKRMQRYKQLFIEAEYEVTSLPSYEAAVASNPIKTFTAIPVLSRYKFLLDEAKFFIEGFIKGPVCRGQTALSVIEDQFWVVFLDPYADVMFLDDEYLNDVSDYLASPAELEDNFKLLASRGHYRKLFQKYIQMKEAHIKDIGPVNIKDAMRYIWRGDGNNPNAALTIFRHMDSASVNYGFIGDYPETAWIIDYSVLERIHYLLVAGYDVYGNVGHQLNSRLYMDFLRTEGEDHFLALLPADKRQAIRDSWYQGARESNKGDEGEINWTKTEHVTGYQTDNPQLELYQYLESYLGPLTGDGDYINRCTKDKCKPKVSQAILRVDRAMQKAARMDGPIVQILPDITFVRIRMGGKPEDDLAYTMINNKAYKNVTSMFANEKPIEARDYEHDTQTVVRSLEGAYPNFFYTVDLDDIESFVDEYNAISDRPEYETFIARYGLRRTSEDFWEQADWFNQQYAREQPRLSGIYDLNRYQNR
;
A
#
# COMPACT_ATOMS: atom_id res chain seq x y z
N MET A 1 -48.51 86.44 10.30
CA MET A 1 -47.88 85.27 9.64
C MET A 1 -47.72 84.16 10.69
N PHE A 2 -48.81 83.60 11.22
CA PHE A 2 -48.76 82.56 12.26
C PHE A 2 -49.95 81.62 12.15
N THR A 3 -49.93 80.76 11.13
CA THR A 3 -50.79 79.58 11.01
C THR A 3 -50.03 78.52 10.24
N SER A 4 -48.98 77.96 10.84
CA SER A 4 -48.29 76.78 10.24
C SER A 4 -47.74 75.77 11.26
N ALA A 5 -47.76 76.07 12.56
CA ALA A 5 -47.12 75.20 13.57
C ALA A 5 -48.02 74.05 14.08
N SER A 6 -49.34 74.08 13.86
CA SER A 6 -50.26 73.06 14.38
C SER A 6 -50.48 71.85 13.46
N TYR A 7 -50.11 71.96 12.17
CA TYR A 7 -50.35 70.87 11.21
C TYR A 7 -49.18 69.88 11.14
N THR A 8 -47.96 70.33 11.40
CA THR A 8 -46.75 69.49 11.35
C THR A 8 -46.63 68.52 12.53
N SER A 9 -47.00 68.92 13.76
CA SER A 9 -46.89 68.00 14.91
C SER A 9 -47.89 66.85 14.85
N ARG A 10 -49.09 67.09 14.32
CA ARG A 10 -50.14 66.07 14.17
C ARG A 10 -49.76 65.03 13.12
N ASN A 11 -49.12 65.45 12.04
CA ASN A 11 -48.61 64.54 11.01
C ASN A 11 -47.38 63.74 11.46
N ILE A 12 -46.51 64.31 12.30
CA ILE A 12 -45.35 63.59 12.85
C ILE A 12 -45.80 62.55 13.87
N SER A 13 -46.74 62.87 14.78
CA SER A 13 -47.30 61.87 15.70
C SER A 13 -48.06 60.77 14.96
N ALA A 14 -48.81 61.09 13.91
CA ALA A 14 -49.46 60.09 13.07
C ALA A 14 -48.45 59.20 12.33
N LEU A 15 -47.37 59.77 11.78
CA LEU A 15 -46.30 59.00 11.14
C LEU A 15 -45.60 58.09 12.13
N ILE A 16 -45.27 58.58 13.33
CA ILE A 16 -44.62 57.78 14.38
C ILE A 16 -45.55 56.66 14.83
N SER A 17 -46.83 56.93 15.06
CA SER A 17 -47.80 55.89 15.41
C SER A 17 -47.99 54.86 14.31
N ILE A 18 -48.05 55.26 13.03
CA ILE A 18 -48.15 54.34 11.89
C ILE A 18 -46.87 53.51 11.76
N THR A 19 -45.70 54.11 11.98
CA THR A 19 -44.40 53.42 11.91
C THR A 19 -44.25 52.44 13.08
N LEU A 20 -44.70 52.82 14.29
CA LEU A 20 -44.70 51.95 15.46
C LEU A 20 -45.68 50.80 15.29
N VAL A 21 -46.87 51.05 14.72
CA VAL A 21 -47.85 50.01 14.41
C VAL A 21 -47.35 49.09 13.29
N MET A 22 -46.67 49.61 12.27
CA MET A 22 -46.03 48.77 11.25
C MET A 22 -44.86 47.95 11.79
N LEU A 23 -44.05 48.49 12.71
CA LEU A 23 -43.00 47.75 13.41
C LEU A 23 -43.56 46.69 14.35
N LEU A 24 -44.67 46.98 15.06
CA LEU A 24 -45.37 46.01 15.90
C LEU A 24 -46.09 44.93 15.08
N LEU A 25 -46.68 45.27 13.93
CA LEU A 25 -47.28 44.31 13.00
C LEU A 25 -46.22 43.44 12.30
N ALA A 26 -45.03 43.99 12.01
CA ALA A 26 -43.90 43.22 11.51
C ALA A 26 -43.29 42.30 12.59
N ALA A 27 -43.29 42.74 13.86
CA ALA A 27 -42.84 41.92 15.00
C ALA A 27 -43.86 40.83 15.40
N CYS A 28 -45.16 41.02 15.11
CA CYS A 28 -46.20 40.01 15.26
C CYS A 28 -46.38 39.11 14.03
N SER A 29 -45.60 39.33 12.95
CA SER A 29 -45.41 38.31 11.92
C SER A 29 -44.48 37.24 12.47
N SER A 30 -44.99 36.40 13.37
CA SER A 30 -44.44 35.06 13.51
C SER A 30 -44.62 34.40 12.15
N LYS A 31 -43.57 34.45 11.31
CA LYS A 31 -43.38 33.40 10.32
C LYS A 31 -43.29 32.11 11.13
N GLU A 32 -44.45 31.49 11.39
CA GLU A 32 -44.50 30.06 11.65
C GLU A 32 -43.77 29.46 10.46
N LYS A 33 -42.49 29.12 10.66
CA LYS A 33 -41.75 28.34 9.71
C LYS A 33 -42.62 27.10 9.50
N SER A 34 -43.11 26.92 8.28
CA SER A 34 -43.89 25.73 7.96
C SER A 34 -43.09 24.52 8.44
N ILE A 35 -43.74 23.62 9.17
CA ILE A 35 -43.14 22.37 9.63
C ILE A 35 -42.71 21.50 8.43
N THR A 36 -43.19 21.83 7.22
CA THR A 36 -42.80 21.24 5.94
C THR A 36 -41.73 22.02 5.17
N ALA A 37 -41.30 23.20 5.64
CA ALA A 37 -40.29 24.02 4.96
C ALA A 37 -38.85 23.62 5.32
N ASP A 38 -38.63 23.09 6.53
CA ASP A 38 -37.35 22.54 6.94
C ASP A 38 -37.35 21.03 6.64
N GLN A 39 -36.32 20.56 5.93
CA GLN A 39 -36.18 19.14 5.58
C GLN A 39 -36.04 18.31 6.87
N ALA A 40 -36.83 17.23 7.04
CA ALA A 40 -36.75 16.37 8.22
C ALA A 40 -35.29 15.92 8.45
N VAL A 41 -34.84 15.76 9.69
CA VAL A 41 -33.45 15.28 9.95
C VAL A 41 -33.34 13.76 9.79
N VAL A 42 -34.45 13.05 10.06
CA VAL A 42 -34.57 11.59 10.03
C VAL A 42 -35.70 11.19 9.07
N GLU A 43 -35.49 10.09 8.36
CA GLU A 43 -36.48 9.42 7.50
C GLU A 43 -37.39 8.53 8.34
N TYR A 44 -38.54 9.07 8.77
CA TYR A 44 -39.48 8.36 9.63
C TYR A 44 -40.07 7.09 8.99
N ASP A 45 -40.18 7.03 7.66
CA ASP A 45 -40.62 5.83 6.92
C ASP A 45 -39.74 4.62 7.22
N LEU A 46 -38.41 4.82 7.30
CA LEU A 46 -37.47 3.76 7.64
C LEU A 46 -37.58 3.29 9.09
N LEU A 47 -37.97 4.19 10.01
CA LEU A 47 -38.25 3.80 11.39
C LEU A 47 -39.54 2.98 11.52
N TYR A 48 -40.54 3.21 10.67
CA TYR A 48 -41.76 2.41 10.65
C TYR A 48 -41.55 1.00 10.08
N THR A 49 -40.53 0.81 9.24
CA THR A 49 -40.16 -0.49 8.69
C THR A 49 -38.99 -1.15 9.43
N LEU A 50 -38.58 -0.62 10.58
CA LEU A 50 -37.50 -1.18 11.38
C LEU A 50 -37.87 -2.60 11.85
N PRO A 51 -37.06 -3.63 11.57
CA PRO A 51 -37.36 -4.98 12.03
C PRO A 51 -37.20 -5.11 13.54
N GLU A 52 -37.99 -6.01 14.14
CA GLU A 52 -37.84 -6.40 15.55
C GLU A 52 -36.56 -7.21 15.78
N GLU A 53 -36.15 -8.00 14.79
CA GLU A 53 -34.90 -8.76 14.84
C GLU A 53 -33.69 -7.84 14.64
N THR A 54 -32.63 -8.12 15.40
CA THR A 54 -31.38 -7.36 15.33
C THR A 54 -30.67 -7.63 14.00
N ILE A 55 -30.34 -6.57 13.26
CA ILE A 55 -29.54 -6.66 12.03
C ILE A 55 -28.14 -7.18 12.37
N SER A 56 -27.73 -8.25 11.69
CA SER A 56 -26.45 -8.90 11.91
C SER A 56 -25.29 -8.07 11.35
N TYR A 57 -24.35 -7.67 12.20
CA TYR A 57 -23.16 -6.96 11.73
C TYR A 57 -22.35 -7.82 10.74
N ASP A 58 -22.17 -9.10 11.02
CA ASP A 58 -21.30 -9.97 10.22
C ASP A 58 -21.92 -10.41 8.90
N GLU A 59 -23.23 -10.68 8.89
CA GLU A 59 -23.91 -11.28 7.75
C GLU A 59 -24.57 -10.24 6.84
N GLU A 60 -25.01 -9.10 7.39
CA GLU A 60 -25.80 -8.10 6.64
C GLU A 60 -25.04 -6.78 6.47
N VAL A 61 -24.39 -6.26 7.52
CA VAL A 61 -23.76 -4.93 7.49
C VAL A 61 -22.36 -4.95 6.92
N ARG A 62 -21.51 -5.87 7.41
CA ARG A 62 -20.09 -5.98 7.03
C ARG A 62 -19.93 -6.15 5.51
N PRO A 63 -20.70 -6.98 4.79
CA PRO A 63 -20.59 -7.08 3.34
C PRO A 63 -20.82 -5.74 2.63
N ILE A 64 -21.81 -4.95 3.07
CA ILE A 64 -22.10 -3.62 2.51
C ILE A 64 -20.97 -2.63 2.83
N LEU A 65 -20.49 -2.63 4.08
CA LEU A 65 -19.36 -1.78 4.46
C LEU A 65 -18.11 -2.14 3.66
N GLU A 66 -17.83 -3.42 3.46
CA GLU A 66 -16.68 -3.89 2.69
C GLU A 66 -16.73 -3.42 1.24
N SER A 67 -17.89 -3.58 0.57
CA SER A 67 -18.06 -3.32 -0.86
C SER A 67 -18.29 -1.83 -1.20
N ARG A 68 -18.72 -1.00 -0.22
CA ARG A 68 -19.08 0.42 -0.47
C ARG A 68 -18.21 1.42 0.29
N CYS A 69 -17.69 1.03 1.45
CA CYS A 69 -17.06 1.96 2.40
C CYS A 69 -15.58 1.64 2.65
N VAL A 70 -15.21 0.39 2.92
CA VAL A 70 -13.84 -0.06 3.23
C VAL A 70 -12.91 0.14 2.03
N VAL A 71 -13.45 0.08 0.81
CA VAL A 71 -12.77 0.48 -0.44
C VAL A 71 -12.14 1.88 -0.36
N CYS A 72 -12.64 2.77 0.50
CA CYS A 72 -12.06 4.09 0.75
C CYS A 72 -11.57 4.27 2.20
N HIS A 73 -12.22 3.61 3.16
CA HIS A 73 -11.99 3.73 4.60
C HIS A 73 -11.09 2.62 5.18
N GLY A 74 -10.20 2.06 4.36
CA GLY A 74 -9.15 1.14 4.79
C GLY A 74 -7.84 1.85 5.19
N CYS A 75 -7.08 1.26 6.10
CA CYS A 75 -5.70 1.67 6.46
C CYS A 75 -5.53 3.16 6.89
N PHE A 76 -4.31 3.70 6.86
CA PHE A 76 -3.95 5.06 7.30
C PHE A 76 -4.26 6.16 6.29
N ASP A 77 -4.56 5.79 5.05
CA ASP A 77 -4.99 6.74 4.01
C ASP A 77 -6.51 7.00 4.05
N ALA A 78 -7.22 6.36 4.99
CA ALA A 78 -8.64 6.58 5.20
C ALA A 78 -8.92 8.06 5.53
N PRO A 79 -9.89 8.71 4.84
CA PRO A 79 -10.31 10.06 5.15
C PRO A 79 -10.67 10.18 6.64
N CYS A 80 -10.24 11.27 7.27
CA CYS A 80 -10.47 11.53 8.69
C CYS A 80 -9.97 10.43 9.64
N GLN A 81 -9.01 9.59 9.21
CA GLN A 81 -8.61 8.37 9.93
C GLN A 81 -9.78 7.41 10.25
N LEU A 82 -10.97 7.60 9.66
CA LEU A 82 -12.14 6.79 9.96
C LEU A 82 -11.98 5.43 9.31
N LYS A 83 -11.78 4.40 10.13
CA LYS A 83 -11.61 3.01 9.67
C LYS A 83 -12.92 2.27 9.81
N LEU A 84 -13.47 1.78 8.71
CA LEU A 84 -14.74 1.04 8.71
C LEU A 84 -14.53 -0.48 8.56
N SER A 85 -13.27 -0.93 8.63
CA SER A 85 -12.88 -2.33 8.46
C SER A 85 -13.05 -3.19 9.71
N SER A 86 -13.48 -2.64 10.86
CA SER A 86 -13.77 -3.42 12.06
C SER A 86 -14.68 -2.65 13.02
N PRO A 87 -15.41 -3.32 13.94
CA PRO A 87 -16.17 -2.67 15.00
C PRO A 87 -15.37 -1.62 15.79
N GLU A 88 -14.12 -1.93 16.15
CA GLU A 88 -13.22 -1.04 16.90
C GLU A 88 -12.85 0.20 16.08
N GLY A 89 -12.70 0.05 14.76
CA GLY A 89 -12.49 1.17 13.85
C GLY A 89 -13.68 2.13 13.84
N ILE A 90 -14.90 1.58 13.82
CA ILE A 90 -16.14 2.35 13.83
C ILE A 90 -16.32 3.07 15.18
N HIS A 91 -16.13 2.35 16.30
CA HIS A 91 -16.22 2.93 17.65
C HIS A 91 -15.14 3.97 17.92
N ARG A 92 -13.92 3.78 17.41
CA ARG A 92 -12.87 4.78 17.48
C ARG A 92 -13.36 6.10 16.88
N GLY A 93 -14.02 6.05 15.72
CA GLY A 93 -14.56 7.23 15.04
C GLY A 93 -13.54 7.97 14.19
N ALA A 94 -13.73 9.28 14.03
CA ALA A 94 -13.00 10.13 13.10
C ALA A 94 -12.06 11.12 13.81
N ASN A 95 -11.00 11.53 13.12
CA ASN A 95 -10.03 12.51 13.59
C ASN A 95 -9.52 13.38 12.42
N LYS A 96 -9.51 14.70 12.61
CA LYS A 96 -9.08 15.68 11.58
C LYS A 96 -7.56 15.66 11.30
N LYS A 97 -6.75 15.08 12.18
CA LYS A 97 -5.28 15.00 12.01
C LYS A 97 -4.92 14.08 10.85
N LYS A 98 -4.03 14.55 9.97
CA LYS A 98 -3.50 13.72 8.86
C LYS A 98 -2.39 12.82 9.39
N VAL A 99 -2.50 11.50 9.15
CA VAL A 99 -1.40 10.57 9.42
C VAL A 99 -0.24 10.85 8.46
N TYR A 100 -0.53 10.86 7.16
CA TYR A 100 0.41 11.29 6.11
C TYR A 100 0.55 12.82 6.09
N ASN A 101 1.57 13.33 6.79
CA ASN A 101 1.90 14.75 6.80
C ASN A 101 3.42 14.96 6.62
N GLY A 102 3.84 15.13 5.36
CA GLY A 102 5.24 15.40 5.00
C GLY A 102 5.77 16.77 5.45
N SER A 103 4.94 17.63 6.03
CA SER A 103 5.34 18.96 6.54
C SER A 103 5.56 19.00 8.06
N ARG A 104 5.44 17.87 8.75
CA ARG A 104 5.47 17.81 10.22
C ARG A 104 6.90 17.96 10.76
N PHE A 105 7.11 18.95 11.64
CA PHE A 105 8.41 19.21 12.28
C PHE A 105 8.71 18.29 13.48
N THR A 106 7.68 17.89 14.23
CA THR A 106 7.79 16.97 15.37
C THR A 106 7.07 15.67 15.06
N ALA A 107 7.39 14.58 15.75
CA ALA A 107 6.60 13.36 15.68
C ALA A 107 5.18 13.54 16.23
N GLU A 108 4.24 12.71 15.75
CA GLU A 108 2.92 12.55 16.37
C GLU A 108 2.81 11.23 17.14
N GLU A 109 1.85 11.15 18.06
CA GLU A 109 1.51 9.93 18.78
C GLU A 109 0.81 8.92 17.86
N PRO A 110 1.24 7.64 17.83
CA PRO A 110 0.59 6.60 17.04
C PRO A 110 -0.88 6.37 17.41
N THR A 111 -1.68 6.03 16.38
CA THR A 111 -3.13 5.76 16.48
C THR A 111 -3.52 4.44 15.78
N ARG A 112 -2.72 3.39 15.96
CA ARG A 112 -2.92 2.04 15.41
C ARG A 112 -4.00 1.30 16.21
N LEU A 113 -5.01 0.79 15.52
CA LEU A 113 -6.07 -0.03 16.13
C LEU A 113 -5.47 -1.27 16.79
N PHE A 114 -6.03 -1.68 17.93
CA PHE A 114 -5.62 -2.85 18.72
C PHE A 114 -4.18 -2.80 19.26
N ILE A 115 -3.56 -1.61 19.27
CA ILE A 115 -2.19 -1.40 19.75
C ILE A 115 -2.19 -0.16 20.65
N ASP A 116 -2.51 1.01 20.10
CA ASP A 116 -2.27 2.28 20.81
C ASP A 116 -3.40 2.71 21.74
N ALA A 117 -4.57 2.07 21.64
CA ALA A 117 -5.69 2.16 22.58
C ALA A 117 -6.62 0.94 22.38
N MET A 118 -7.25 0.52 23.47
CA MET A 118 -8.07 -0.70 23.57
C MET A 118 -9.54 -0.40 23.91
N THR A 119 -9.86 0.84 24.30
CA THR A 119 -11.23 1.26 24.66
C THR A 119 -11.67 2.53 23.92
N THR A 120 -12.98 2.73 23.78
CA THR A 120 -13.56 3.95 23.19
C THR A 120 -13.12 5.21 23.94
N GLU A 121 -13.09 5.16 25.28
CA GLU A 121 -12.68 6.28 26.12
C GLU A 121 -11.22 6.73 25.84
N GLU A 122 -10.30 5.77 25.72
CA GLU A 122 -8.91 6.07 25.34
C GLU A 122 -8.81 6.73 23.95
N TRP A 123 -9.69 6.35 23.00
CA TRP A 123 -9.76 7.00 21.69
C TRP A 123 -10.28 8.44 21.77
N ARG A 124 -11.28 8.72 22.62
CA ARG A 124 -11.79 10.07 22.88
C ARG A 124 -10.69 10.95 23.48
N GLN A 125 -9.88 10.42 24.41
CA GLN A 125 -8.71 11.11 24.97
C GLN A 125 -7.62 11.42 23.92
N LYS A 126 -7.51 10.58 22.88
CA LYS A 126 -6.66 10.85 21.70
C LYS A 126 -7.28 11.82 20.69
N GLY A 127 -8.45 12.37 20.99
CA GLY A 127 -9.14 13.39 20.19
C GLY A 127 -9.89 12.85 18.98
N PHE A 128 -10.34 11.58 19.04
CA PHE A 128 -11.27 11.05 18.05
C PHE A 128 -12.72 11.35 18.44
N ASP A 129 -13.51 11.83 17.49
CA ASP A 129 -14.94 12.09 17.62
C ASP A 129 -15.74 10.87 17.16
N THR A 130 -16.84 10.56 17.87
CA THR A 130 -17.74 9.47 17.49
C THR A 130 -18.44 9.76 16.15
N VAL A 131 -18.71 8.69 15.39
CA VAL A 131 -19.58 8.73 14.20
C VAL A 131 -20.95 8.08 14.45
N LEU A 132 -21.14 7.50 15.64
CA LEU A 132 -22.34 6.86 16.14
C LEU A 132 -22.95 7.69 17.28
N ASN A 133 -24.20 7.39 17.65
CA ASN A 133 -24.80 7.96 18.86
C ASN A 133 -24.18 7.31 20.12
N GLU A 134 -23.60 8.13 21.00
CA GLU A 134 -23.10 7.71 22.33
C GLU A 134 -23.96 8.25 23.49
N GLY A 135 -25.05 8.97 23.18
CA GLY A 135 -26.00 9.54 24.13
C GLY A 135 -27.19 8.61 24.42
N ASP A 136 -28.35 9.21 24.71
CA ASP A 136 -29.58 8.47 24.99
C ASP A 136 -30.00 7.63 23.77
N ALA A 137 -30.04 6.31 23.94
CA ALA A 137 -30.26 5.36 22.85
C ALA A 137 -31.75 5.04 22.65
N ASN A 138 -32.31 5.52 21.55
CA ASN A 138 -33.56 5.03 20.95
C ASN A 138 -33.48 5.16 19.42
N PRO A 139 -34.33 4.48 18.65
CA PRO A 139 -34.20 4.48 17.19
C PRO A 139 -34.15 5.87 16.53
N LEU A 140 -34.89 6.84 17.06
CA LEU A 140 -34.89 8.20 16.52
C LEU A 140 -33.60 8.95 16.85
N THR A 141 -33.13 8.91 18.11
CA THR A 141 -31.90 9.60 18.52
C THR A 141 -30.66 8.93 17.94
N ASN A 142 -30.66 7.61 17.79
CA ASN A 142 -29.58 6.86 17.15
C ASN A 142 -29.31 7.34 15.72
N LEU A 143 -30.35 7.64 14.95
CA LEU A 143 -30.19 8.23 13.62
C LEU A 143 -29.85 9.72 13.69
N LYS A 144 -30.62 10.49 14.47
CA LYS A 144 -30.47 11.95 14.56
C LYS A 144 -29.04 12.36 14.96
N ASP A 145 -28.45 11.64 15.90
CA ASP A 145 -27.17 11.96 16.53
C ASP A 145 -26.00 11.11 15.96
N SER A 146 -26.21 10.43 14.82
CA SER A 146 -25.16 9.68 14.11
C SER A 146 -24.64 10.46 12.89
N VAL A 147 -23.36 10.84 12.91
CA VAL A 147 -22.68 11.41 11.73
C VAL A 147 -22.70 10.43 10.56
N MET A 148 -22.54 9.12 10.83
CA MET A 148 -22.59 8.09 9.79
C MET A 148 -23.94 8.08 9.06
N TYR A 149 -25.06 8.03 9.78
CA TYR A 149 -26.40 8.13 9.19
C TYR A 149 -26.54 9.41 8.36
N ARG A 150 -26.14 10.55 8.95
CA ARG A 150 -26.32 11.85 8.31
C ARG A 150 -25.49 11.97 7.02
N MET A 151 -24.30 11.36 6.94
CA MET A 151 -23.51 11.28 5.70
C MET A 151 -24.18 10.41 4.63
N LEU A 152 -24.73 9.25 5.00
CA LEU A 152 -25.46 8.37 4.08
C LEU A 152 -26.70 9.08 3.53
N ARG A 153 -27.46 9.73 4.41
CA ARG A 153 -28.64 10.49 4.03
C ARG A 153 -28.31 11.67 3.12
N GLN A 154 -27.22 12.39 3.41
CA GLN A 154 -26.77 13.50 2.58
C GLN A 154 -26.58 13.07 1.11
N LYS A 155 -26.07 11.87 0.88
CA LYS A 155 -25.91 11.30 -0.48
C LYS A 155 -27.26 11.04 -1.17
N GLN A 156 -28.27 10.60 -0.42
CA GLN A 156 -29.61 10.41 -0.95
C GLN A 156 -30.30 11.73 -1.31
N LEU A 157 -30.06 12.79 -0.54
CA LEU A 157 -30.63 14.12 -0.80
C LEU A 157 -29.97 14.83 -2.00
N TYR A 158 -28.68 14.57 -2.22
CA TYR A 158 -27.88 15.21 -3.27
C TYR A 158 -27.13 14.14 -4.09
N PRO A 159 -27.85 13.33 -4.90
CA PRO A 159 -27.23 12.31 -5.72
C PRO A 159 -26.34 12.94 -6.80
N GLN A 160 -25.28 12.23 -7.17
CA GLN A 160 -24.40 12.67 -8.24
C GLN A 160 -24.99 12.43 -9.64
N ALA A 161 -24.32 12.96 -10.66
CA ALA A 161 -24.64 12.65 -12.05
C ALA A 161 -24.49 11.15 -12.35
N ARG A 162 -25.35 10.64 -13.25
CA ARG A 162 -25.41 9.23 -13.68
C ARG A 162 -24.65 8.95 -14.99
N THR A 163 -24.15 10.00 -15.65
CA THR A 163 -23.41 9.90 -16.91
C THR A 163 -22.35 11.00 -16.98
N GLY A 164 -21.32 10.79 -17.81
CA GLY A 164 -20.22 11.74 -17.99
C GLY A 164 -19.27 11.83 -16.79
N MET A 165 -18.36 12.79 -16.80
CA MET A 165 -17.48 13.03 -15.65
C MET A 165 -18.22 13.71 -14.51
N LEU A 166 -17.75 13.49 -13.28
CA LEU A 166 -18.09 14.38 -12.17
C LEU A 166 -17.56 15.79 -12.45
N SER A 167 -18.25 16.82 -11.95
CA SER A 167 -17.79 18.20 -12.04
C SER A 167 -16.54 18.45 -11.18
N ASP A 168 -15.85 19.55 -11.44
CA ASP A 168 -14.66 19.98 -10.68
C ASP A 168 -14.99 20.37 -9.21
N ASP A 169 -16.27 20.39 -8.83
CA ASP A 169 -16.69 20.61 -7.44
C ASP A 169 -16.32 19.44 -6.51
N PHE A 170 -16.01 18.27 -7.08
CA PHE A 170 -15.53 17.11 -6.35
C PHE A 170 -14.00 17.14 -6.23
N ASP A 171 -13.48 17.49 -5.04
CA ASP A 171 -12.04 17.35 -4.76
C ASP A 171 -11.67 15.87 -4.49
N LEU A 172 -11.17 15.21 -5.54
CA LEU A 172 -10.69 13.82 -5.48
C LEU A 172 -9.20 13.71 -5.12
N GLY A 173 -8.53 14.83 -4.82
CA GLY A 173 -7.11 14.83 -4.48
C GLY A 173 -6.82 14.09 -3.18
N LEU A 174 -5.77 13.27 -3.17
CA LEU A 174 -5.29 12.55 -1.97
C LEU A 174 -4.86 13.50 -0.84
N ASN A 175 -4.46 14.72 -1.17
CA ASN A 175 -3.98 15.73 -0.22
C ASN A 175 -5.05 16.77 0.15
N ARG A 176 -6.33 16.55 -0.20
CA ARG A 176 -7.44 17.46 0.12
C ARG A 176 -7.52 17.84 1.59
N ALA A 177 -8.20 18.95 1.88
CA ALA A 177 -8.48 19.34 3.26
C ALA A 177 -9.37 18.28 3.92
N GLN A 178 -9.06 17.91 5.16
CA GLN A 178 -9.87 16.94 5.90
C GLN A 178 -11.10 17.64 6.48
N THR A 179 -12.28 17.34 5.95
CA THR A 179 -13.57 17.85 6.45
C THR A 179 -14.27 16.75 7.23
N CYS A 180 -13.99 16.68 8.54
CA CYS A 180 -14.49 15.63 9.44
C CYS A 180 -15.48 16.25 10.43
N PRO A 181 -16.75 16.51 10.04
CA PRO A 181 -17.68 17.19 10.93
C PRO A 181 -18.00 16.31 12.13
N THR A 182 -18.00 16.90 13.33
CA THR A 182 -18.68 16.30 14.48
C THR A 182 -20.19 16.42 14.32
N ILE A 183 -20.97 15.78 15.20
CA ILE A 183 -22.43 15.87 15.15
C ILE A 183 -22.93 17.32 15.25
N ASP A 184 -22.30 18.13 16.11
CA ASP A 184 -22.62 19.55 16.30
C ASP A 184 -22.26 20.42 15.09
N GLU A 185 -21.23 20.02 14.34
CA GLU A 185 -20.77 20.74 13.14
C GLU A 185 -21.55 20.33 11.87
N PHE A 186 -22.25 19.19 11.90
CA PHE A 186 -22.79 18.57 10.69
C PHE A 186 -23.81 19.43 9.95
N ASP A 187 -24.72 20.12 10.64
CA ASP A 187 -25.74 20.98 9.99
C ASP A 187 -25.10 22.09 9.15
N LYS A 188 -23.96 22.61 9.61
CA LYS A 188 -23.19 23.61 8.87
C LYS A 188 -22.49 22.94 7.69
N TYR A 189 -21.82 21.82 7.94
CA TYR A 189 -21.14 21.04 6.90
C TYR A 189 -22.08 20.67 5.75
N ALA A 190 -23.28 20.13 6.03
CA ALA A 190 -24.23 19.70 5.01
C ALA A 190 -24.73 20.85 4.12
N LYS A 191 -24.78 22.08 4.66
CA LYS A 191 -25.14 23.29 3.90
C LYS A 191 -23.99 23.79 3.04
N GLU A 192 -22.76 23.73 3.55
CA GLU A 192 -21.55 24.19 2.85
C GLU A 192 -21.05 23.16 1.82
N HIS A 193 -21.34 21.88 2.03
CA HIS A 193 -20.91 20.75 1.21
C HIS A 193 -22.09 19.83 0.84
N PRO A 194 -23.07 20.31 0.06
CA PRO A 194 -24.25 19.51 -0.28
C PRO A 194 -23.91 18.16 -0.93
N MET A 195 -22.89 18.12 -1.79
CA MET A 195 -22.43 16.89 -2.46
C MET A 195 -21.46 16.03 -1.62
N GLY A 196 -21.27 16.35 -0.34
CA GLY A 196 -20.31 15.67 0.56
C GLY A 196 -20.79 14.34 1.16
N GLY A 197 -21.97 13.86 0.76
CA GLY A 197 -22.53 12.60 1.27
C GLY A 197 -21.75 11.35 0.83
N MET A 198 -21.89 10.26 1.60
CA MET A 198 -21.20 8.99 1.35
C MET A 198 -22.14 7.95 0.70
N PRO A 199 -21.68 7.13 -0.27
CA PRO A 199 -20.33 7.08 -0.83
C PRO A 199 -19.95 8.36 -1.63
N PHE A 200 -18.84 8.98 -1.24
CA PHE A 200 -18.40 10.24 -1.82
C PHE A 200 -17.87 10.02 -3.23
N ALA A 201 -18.36 10.81 -4.19
CA ALA A 201 -17.95 10.73 -5.60
C ALA A 201 -18.04 9.33 -6.24
N MET A 202 -18.97 8.50 -5.74
CA MET A 202 -19.36 7.19 -6.27
C MET A 202 -20.90 7.07 -6.27
N PRO A 203 -21.51 6.14 -7.02
CA PRO A 203 -22.96 6.02 -7.05
C PRO A 203 -23.56 5.80 -5.66
N ASN A 204 -24.82 6.20 -5.50
CA ASN A 204 -25.58 5.96 -4.28
C ASN A 204 -25.61 4.47 -3.94
N LEU A 205 -25.78 4.15 -2.65
CA LEU A 205 -26.16 2.81 -2.24
C LEU A 205 -27.51 2.46 -2.88
N ASP A 206 -27.69 1.18 -3.21
CA ASP A 206 -29.02 0.72 -3.58
C ASP A 206 -29.98 0.82 -2.37
N ARG A 207 -31.28 0.67 -2.64
CA ARG A 207 -32.30 0.89 -1.61
C ARG A 207 -32.20 -0.13 -0.48
N GLU A 208 -31.84 -1.37 -0.77
CA GLU A 208 -31.74 -2.45 0.22
C GLU A 208 -30.52 -2.22 1.11
N GLU A 209 -29.35 -1.99 0.51
CA GLU A 209 -28.10 -1.65 1.20
C GLU A 209 -28.28 -0.43 2.12
N TYR A 210 -28.89 0.65 1.61
CA TYR A 210 -29.18 1.84 2.39
C TYR A 210 -30.10 1.53 3.58
N THR A 211 -31.18 0.78 3.33
CA THR A 211 -32.17 0.44 4.37
C THR A 211 -31.54 -0.40 5.47
N THR A 212 -30.74 -1.41 5.11
CA THR A 212 -30.02 -2.28 6.06
C THR A 212 -29.07 -1.46 6.95
N LEU A 213 -28.28 -0.56 6.38
CA LEU A 213 -27.39 0.29 7.17
C LEU A 213 -28.15 1.25 8.08
N VAL A 214 -29.25 1.86 7.61
CA VAL A 214 -30.07 2.76 8.43
C VAL A 214 -30.76 1.99 9.55
N HIS A 215 -31.30 0.80 9.30
CA HIS A 215 -31.92 -0.04 10.32
C HIS A 215 -30.91 -0.48 11.38
N TRP A 216 -29.72 -0.90 10.96
CA TRP A 216 -28.63 -1.22 11.87
C TRP A 216 -28.24 -0.02 12.75
N LEU A 217 -28.08 1.17 12.15
CA LEU A 217 -27.79 2.39 12.91
C LEU A 217 -28.94 2.75 13.87
N ALA A 218 -30.20 2.63 13.44
CA ALA A 218 -31.37 2.87 14.29
C ALA A 218 -31.44 1.90 15.48
N GLN A 219 -31.02 0.65 15.32
CA GLN A 219 -30.89 -0.32 16.42
C GLN A 219 -29.70 -0.05 17.36
N GLY A 220 -28.93 1.01 17.12
CA GLY A 220 -27.77 1.39 17.95
C GLY A 220 -26.45 0.79 17.47
N ALA A 221 -26.39 0.37 16.20
CA ALA A 221 -25.21 -0.23 15.57
C ALA A 221 -24.66 -1.45 16.36
N PRO A 222 -25.48 -2.48 16.64
CA PRO A 222 -25.01 -3.67 17.34
C PRO A 222 -23.84 -4.31 16.59
N MET A 223 -22.77 -4.63 17.31
CA MET A 223 -21.53 -5.19 16.78
C MET A 223 -21.37 -6.66 17.17
N SER A 224 -20.69 -7.44 16.34
CA SER A 224 -20.28 -8.81 16.66
C SER A 224 -19.16 -8.84 17.70
N GLU A 225 -19.12 -9.87 18.55
CA GLU A 225 -17.96 -10.15 19.38
C GLU A 225 -16.73 -10.58 18.55
N ASP A 226 -15.56 -10.37 19.13
CA ASP A 226 -14.29 -10.81 18.57
C ASP A 226 -14.27 -12.32 18.30
N LYS A 227 -13.88 -12.69 17.08
CA LYS A 227 -13.80 -14.10 16.69
C LYS A 227 -12.65 -14.76 17.46
N GLN A 228 -12.91 -15.97 17.97
CA GLN A 228 -11.90 -16.79 18.63
C GLN A 228 -11.13 -17.64 17.61
N PRO A 229 -9.85 -18.01 17.86
CA PRO A 229 -9.13 -18.94 16.99
C PRO A 229 -9.90 -20.25 16.76
N SER A 230 -9.84 -20.82 15.56
CA SER A 230 -10.36 -22.18 15.33
C SER A 230 -9.58 -23.19 16.19
N LYS A 231 -10.15 -24.39 16.39
CA LYS A 231 -9.48 -25.44 17.19
C LYS A 231 -8.11 -25.81 16.62
N VAL A 232 -8.02 -25.92 15.29
CA VAL A 232 -6.77 -26.21 14.58
C VAL A 232 -5.77 -25.08 14.81
N ALA A 233 -6.17 -23.83 14.61
CA ALA A 233 -5.29 -22.69 14.85
C ALA A 233 -4.84 -22.59 16.32
N ALA A 234 -5.73 -22.79 17.29
CA ALA A 234 -5.42 -22.70 18.71
C ALA A 234 -4.31 -23.68 19.15
N GLU A 235 -4.32 -24.91 18.62
CA GLU A 235 -3.25 -25.89 18.85
C GLU A 235 -1.92 -25.46 18.22
N GLN A 236 -1.96 -24.90 17.01
CA GLN A 236 -0.77 -24.38 16.35
C GLN A 236 -0.19 -23.16 17.06
N ILE A 237 -1.02 -22.20 17.46
CA ILE A 237 -0.65 -21.01 18.24
C ILE A 237 0.12 -21.44 19.49
N LYS A 238 -0.39 -22.43 20.24
CA LYS A 238 0.30 -22.93 21.44
C LYS A 238 1.71 -23.44 21.12
N ARG A 239 1.89 -24.19 20.04
CA ARG A 239 3.20 -24.74 19.64
C ARG A 239 4.15 -23.63 19.18
N TRP A 240 3.66 -22.69 18.37
CA TRP A 240 4.44 -21.55 17.89
C TRP A 240 4.83 -20.59 19.01
N GLU A 241 3.93 -20.28 19.95
CA GLU A 241 4.26 -19.46 21.11
C GLU A 241 5.30 -20.14 22.02
N VAL A 242 5.29 -21.47 22.15
CA VAL A 242 6.35 -22.19 22.87
C VAL A 242 7.71 -22.02 22.17
N PHE A 243 7.74 -22.14 20.84
CA PHE A 243 8.96 -21.96 20.05
C PHE A 243 9.50 -20.51 20.14
N LEU A 244 8.63 -19.51 19.99
CA LEU A 244 9.00 -18.10 20.00
C LEU A 244 9.47 -17.61 21.38
N ASN A 245 9.06 -18.29 22.46
CA ASN A 245 9.33 -17.86 23.84
C ASN A 245 10.25 -18.84 24.60
N GLY A 246 11.24 -19.42 23.91
CA GLY A 246 12.28 -20.22 24.55
C GLY A 246 13.08 -19.46 25.62
N LYS A 247 13.75 -20.19 26.50
CA LYS A 247 14.34 -19.62 27.73
C LYS A 247 15.80 -19.22 27.58
N SER A 248 16.54 -19.86 26.67
CA SER A 248 17.94 -19.54 26.43
C SER A 248 18.11 -18.19 25.74
N ASN A 249 19.28 -17.55 25.90
CA ASN A 249 19.58 -16.32 25.16
C ASN A 249 19.49 -16.52 23.64
N LYS A 250 19.87 -17.70 23.15
CA LYS A 250 19.75 -18.08 21.74
C LYS A 250 18.30 -18.03 21.27
N GLU A 251 17.40 -18.75 21.95
CA GLU A 251 15.98 -18.76 21.59
C GLU A 251 15.32 -17.38 21.74
N ARG A 252 15.69 -16.61 22.77
CA ARG A 252 15.17 -15.25 22.99
C ARG A 252 15.62 -14.28 21.88
N LEU A 253 16.87 -14.39 21.42
CA LEU A 253 17.39 -13.60 20.31
C LEU A 253 16.67 -13.95 19.00
N VAL A 254 16.43 -15.24 18.76
CA VAL A 254 15.67 -15.72 17.59
C VAL A 254 14.21 -15.25 17.63
N GLY A 255 13.55 -15.32 18.79
CA GLY A 255 12.19 -14.78 18.96
C GLY A 255 12.12 -13.29 18.64
N ARG A 256 13.12 -12.51 19.08
CA ARG A 256 13.27 -11.09 18.72
C ARG A 256 13.45 -10.90 17.22
N TYR A 257 14.37 -11.63 16.61
CA TYR A 257 14.64 -11.57 15.17
C TYR A 257 13.38 -11.85 14.34
N LEU A 258 12.66 -12.94 14.66
CA LEU A 258 11.43 -13.31 13.95
C LEU A 258 10.32 -12.27 14.14
N TYR A 259 10.17 -11.70 15.34
CA TYR A 259 9.20 -10.62 15.57
C TYR A 259 9.50 -9.37 14.74
N GLU A 260 10.74 -8.89 14.77
CA GLU A 260 11.16 -7.69 14.02
C GLU A 260 11.01 -7.85 12.50
N HIS A 261 10.94 -9.10 12.01
CA HIS A 261 10.72 -9.43 10.60
C HIS A 261 9.26 -9.72 10.23
N LEU A 262 8.44 -10.23 11.15
CA LEU A 262 7.10 -10.76 10.84
C LEU A 262 5.94 -9.97 11.48
N PHE A 263 6.19 -8.91 12.25
CA PHE A 263 5.15 -8.18 12.99
C PHE A 263 4.02 -7.57 12.12
N GLN A 264 4.26 -7.32 10.83
CA GLN A 264 3.26 -6.80 9.90
C GLN A 264 2.54 -7.89 9.09
N ALA A 265 2.97 -9.14 9.20
CA ALA A 265 2.38 -10.23 8.46
C ALA A 265 0.93 -10.47 8.88
N HIS A 266 0.10 -10.81 7.90
CA HIS A 266 -1.09 -11.62 8.15
C HIS A 266 -0.65 -13.07 8.21
N LEU A 267 -0.39 -13.55 9.41
CA LEU A 267 0.02 -14.93 9.66
C LEU A 267 -1.15 -15.86 9.35
N HIS A 268 -0.93 -16.88 8.54
CA HIS A 268 -1.93 -17.90 8.19
C HIS A 268 -1.42 -19.27 8.62
N PHE A 269 -2.25 -20.09 9.27
CA PHE A 269 -1.83 -21.43 9.67
C PHE A 269 -2.24 -22.46 8.61
N ASP A 270 -1.30 -23.31 8.21
CA ASP A 270 -1.60 -24.43 7.32
C ASP A 270 -2.72 -25.30 7.89
N GLY A 271 -3.66 -25.72 7.03
CA GLY A 271 -4.86 -26.47 7.42
C GLY A 271 -5.98 -25.67 8.11
N THR A 272 -5.89 -24.34 8.18
CA THR A 272 -7.00 -23.47 8.62
C THR A 272 -7.76 -22.87 7.43
N ASP A 273 -8.91 -22.25 7.68
CA ASP A 273 -9.70 -21.57 6.64
C ASP A 273 -8.85 -20.49 5.92
N ASP A 274 -9.06 -20.29 4.62
CA ASP A 274 -8.26 -19.35 3.83
C ASP A 274 -8.38 -17.89 4.30
N ARG A 275 -9.42 -17.56 5.07
CA ARG A 275 -9.68 -16.22 5.62
C ARG A 275 -9.41 -16.11 7.13
N GLU A 276 -8.73 -17.10 7.71
CA GLU A 276 -8.36 -17.09 9.13
C GLU A 276 -6.92 -16.60 9.34
N PHE A 277 -6.77 -15.29 9.61
CA PHE A 277 -5.46 -14.64 9.78
C PHE A 277 -5.16 -14.21 11.21
N TYR A 278 -3.88 -14.05 11.49
CA TYR A 278 -3.32 -13.71 12.79
C TYR A 278 -2.26 -12.62 12.71
N ARG A 279 -1.98 -11.98 13.84
CA ARG A 279 -0.91 -11.00 14.03
C ARG A 279 0.04 -11.48 15.10
N LEU A 280 1.34 -11.20 14.91
CA LEU A 280 2.36 -11.40 15.92
C LEU A 280 2.56 -10.12 16.73
N VAL A 281 2.39 -10.19 18.05
CA VAL A 281 2.49 -9.04 18.95
C VAL A 281 3.47 -9.31 20.10
N ARG A 282 4.05 -8.23 20.65
CA ARG A 282 4.73 -8.29 21.95
C ARG A 282 3.70 -8.10 23.05
N SER A 283 3.80 -8.92 24.09
CA SER A 283 2.89 -8.95 25.23
C SER A 283 3.66 -8.89 26.54
N ALA A 284 3.13 -8.15 27.52
CA ALA A 284 3.63 -8.14 28.89
C ALA A 284 3.29 -9.45 29.63
N THR A 285 2.29 -10.19 29.16
CA THR A 285 1.82 -11.44 29.76
C THR A 285 2.21 -12.70 28.96
N PRO A 286 2.56 -13.81 29.65
CA PRO A 286 2.96 -15.06 29.01
C PRO A 286 1.79 -15.84 28.37
N PRO A 287 2.10 -16.83 27.49
CA PRO A 287 1.13 -17.82 27.02
C PRO A 287 0.29 -18.42 28.14
N GLY A 288 -1.02 -18.57 27.90
CA GLY A 288 -2.00 -19.04 28.89
C GLY A 288 -2.64 -17.93 29.74
N LYS A 289 -2.21 -16.66 29.59
CA LYS A 289 -2.92 -15.47 30.11
C LYS A 289 -3.46 -14.61 28.97
N SER A 290 -4.44 -13.76 29.30
CA SER A 290 -4.93 -12.71 28.40
C SER A 290 -3.79 -11.85 27.89
N VAL A 291 -3.80 -11.51 26.62
CA VAL A 291 -2.71 -10.75 25.96
C VAL A 291 -2.78 -9.29 26.38
N GLU A 292 -1.66 -8.75 26.84
CA GLU A 292 -1.49 -7.33 27.16
C GLU A 292 -0.43 -6.76 26.21
N VAL A 293 -0.88 -6.17 25.09
CA VAL A 293 0.01 -5.69 24.02
C VAL A 293 0.94 -4.61 24.53
N ILE A 294 2.23 -4.69 24.16
CA ILE A 294 3.24 -3.65 24.42
C ILE A 294 3.30 -2.73 23.18
N PRO A 295 2.77 -1.50 23.25
CA PRO A 295 2.54 -0.67 22.07
C PRO A 295 3.73 0.23 21.73
N THR A 296 4.88 -0.37 21.43
CA THR A 296 6.03 0.44 21.01
C THR A 296 5.84 1.02 19.62
N ARG A 297 6.52 2.14 19.34
CA ARG A 297 6.46 2.81 18.05
C ARG A 297 7.08 1.97 16.93
N ARG A 298 8.30 1.46 17.15
CA ARG A 298 9.00 0.51 16.28
C ARG A 298 9.08 -0.88 16.94
N PRO A 299 9.12 -1.98 16.18
CA PRO A 299 9.20 -3.34 16.73
C PRO A 299 10.47 -3.57 17.57
N TYR A 300 11.56 -2.85 17.28
CA TYR A 300 12.82 -2.95 18.01
C TYR A 300 12.99 -1.92 19.12
N ASN A 301 11.99 -1.06 19.39
CA ASN A 301 12.10 -0.14 20.53
C ASN A 301 12.01 -0.91 21.86
N ASP A 302 12.62 -0.33 22.90
CA ASP A 302 12.65 -0.90 24.24
C ASP A 302 11.23 -1.19 24.76
N PRO A 303 10.91 -2.46 25.07
CA PRO A 303 9.61 -2.85 25.62
C PRO A 303 9.39 -2.42 27.08
N SER A 304 10.38 -1.81 27.75
CA SER A 304 10.33 -1.36 29.16
C SER A 304 10.07 -2.48 30.19
N GLY A 305 10.30 -3.74 29.81
CA GLY A 305 10.03 -4.89 30.67
C GLY A 305 10.18 -6.25 29.99
N SER A 306 9.67 -7.29 30.65
CA SER A 306 9.62 -8.65 30.10
C SER A 306 8.70 -8.72 28.89
N VAL A 307 9.14 -9.45 27.85
CA VAL A 307 8.40 -9.62 26.60
C VAL A 307 8.07 -11.08 26.37
N TYR A 308 6.84 -11.31 25.90
CA TYR A 308 6.41 -12.54 25.27
C TYR A 308 5.90 -12.25 23.86
N TYR A 309 6.28 -13.08 22.89
CA TYR A 309 5.75 -13.02 21.53
C TYR A 309 4.47 -13.85 21.47
N ARG A 310 3.34 -13.21 21.20
CA ARG A 310 2.00 -13.80 21.23
C ARG A 310 1.33 -13.68 19.87
N ILE A 311 0.50 -14.66 19.53
CA ILE A 311 -0.24 -14.68 18.25
C ILE A 311 -1.72 -14.42 18.54
N VAL A 312 -2.27 -13.37 17.96
CA VAL A 312 -3.67 -12.94 18.16
C VAL A 312 -4.43 -12.95 16.85
N ARG A 313 -5.73 -13.30 16.88
CA ARG A 313 -6.55 -13.32 15.67
C ARG A 313 -6.70 -11.92 15.09
N HIS A 314 -6.64 -11.80 13.77
CA HIS A 314 -6.96 -10.57 13.05
C HIS A 314 -8.49 -10.43 12.98
N GLN A 315 -9.03 -9.33 13.50
CA GLN A 315 -10.49 -9.12 13.62
C GLN A 315 -11.12 -8.33 12.46
N GLY A 316 -10.31 -7.53 11.76
CA GLY A 316 -10.79 -6.65 10.70
C GLY A 316 -10.96 -7.32 9.34
N SER A 317 -11.65 -6.61 8.45
CA SER A 317 -11.69 -6.90 7.01
C SER A 317 -10.31 -6.76 6.40
N ILE A 318 -10.00 -7.65 5.45
CA ILE A 318 -8.70 -7.71 4.78
C ILE A 318 -8.70 -6.76 3.57
N VAL A 319 -7.82 -5.77 3.58
CA VAL A 319 -7.63 -4.83 2.46
C VAL A 319 -6.34 -5.16 1.70
N ALA A 320 -6.39 -5.16 0.36
CA ALA A 320 -5.27 -5.61 -0.49
C ALA A 320 -3.97 -4.82 -0.25
N LYS A 321 -4.11 -3.53 0.07
CA LYS A 321 -3.01 -2.58 0.30
C LYS A 321 -2.14 -2.86 1.54
N THR A 322 -2.62 -3.63 2.51
CA THR A 322 -1.82 -4.06 3.69
C THR A 322 -1.69 -5.57 3.80
N HIS A 323 -2.33 -6.33 2.91
CA HIS A 323 -2.38 -7.77 3.05
C HIS A 323 -1.10 -8.41 2.51
N MET A 324 -0.27 -8.89 3.44
CA MET A 324 0.92 -9.69 3.17
C MET A 324 0.81 -10.98 3.96
N VAL A 325 0.52 -12.08 3.27
CA VAL A 325 0.33 -13.38 3.91
C VAL A 325 1.67 -14.02 4.20
N TYR A 326 1.82 -14.57 5.40
CA TYR A 326 2.96 -15.38 5.77
C TYR A 326 2.46 -16.68 6.41
N GLU A 327 2.63 -17.80 5.70
CA GLU A 327 2.16 -19.09 6.18
C GLU A 327 3.00 -19.58 7.36
N LEU A 328 2.37 -20.24 8.33
CA LEU A 328 2.99 -20.94 9.44
C LEU A 328 2.59 -22.40 9.38
N SER A 329 3.56 -23.30 9.40
CA SER A 329 3.36 -24.75 9.35
C SER A 329 4.44 -25.49 10.13
N ASP A 330 4.24 -26.78 10.39
CA ASP A 330 5.24 -27.62 11.07
C ASP A 330 6.54 -27.71 10.26
N LYS A 331 6.43 -27.73 8.92
CA LYS A 331 7.59 -27.67 8.01
C LYS A 331 8.36 -26.37 8.19
N ARG A 332 7.66 -25.23 8.29
CA ARG A 332 8.30 -23.92 8.50
C ARG A 332 8.95 -23.81 9.88
N MET A 333 8.29 -24.30 10.92
CA MET A 333 8.90 -24.35 12.25
C MET A 333 10.18 -25.20 12.26
N GLN A 334 10.18 -26.35 11.58
CA GLN A 334 11.39 -27.17 11.46
C GLN A 334 12.49 -26.46 10.67
N ARG A 335 12.13 -25.76 9.58
CA ARG A 335 13.09 -24.92 8.82
C ARG A 335 13.72 -23.85 9.71
N TYR A 336 12.95 -23.18 10.56
CA TYR A 336 13.50 -22.21 11.51
C TYR A 336 14.40 -22.84 12.56
N LYS A 337 14.04 -24.04 13.07
CA LYS A 337 14.94 -24.78 13.97
C LYS A 337 16.27 -25.09 13.31
N GLN A 338 16.27 -25.55 12.06
CA GLN A 338 17.49 -25.81 11.29
C GLN A 338 18.33 -24.55 11.12
N LEU A 339 17.72 -23.44 10.71
CA LEU A 339 18.44 -22.19 10.46
C LEU A 339 18.97 -21.57 11.76
N PHE A 340 18.19 -21.56 12.83
CA PHE A 340 18.46 -20.71 13.98
C PHE A 340 18.79 -21.45 15.27
N ILE A 341 18.32 -22.68 15.47
CA ILE A 341 18.51 -23.39 16.75
C ILE A 341 19.62 -24.43 16.63
N GLU A 342 19.55 -25.26 15.59
CA GLU A 342 20.48 -26.36 15.30
C GLU A 342 21.82 -25.87 14.74
N ALA A 343 21.86 -24.68 14.11
CA ALA A 343 23.09 -24.05 13.66
C ALA A 343 24.07 -23.80 14.82
N GLU A 344 25.36 -24.08 14.61
CA GLU A 344 26.40 -23.98 15.62
C GLU A 344 26.85 -22.53 15.84
N TYR A 345 26.34 -21.91 16.92
CA TYR A 345 26.76 -20.60 17.40
C TYR A 345 26.29 -20.39 18.85
N GLU A 346 26.90 -19.44 19.57
CA GLU A 346 26.59 -19.11 20.96
C GLU A 346 26.05 -17.69 21.09
N VAL A 347 25.11 -17.49 22.03
CA VAL A 347 24.60 -16.16 22.41
C VAL A 347 24.89 -15.92 23.88
N THR A 348 26.02 -15.28 24.16
CA THR A 348 26.49 -15.02 25.53
C THR A 348 25.62 -13.99 26.25
N SER A 349 25.13 -12.98 25.53
CA SER A 349 24.24 -11.94 26.05
C SER A 349 23.26 -11.47 24.97
N LEU A 350 22.13 -10.88 25.40
CA LEU A 350 21.15 -10.29 24.49
C LEU A 350 21.56 -8.87 24.09
N PRO A 351 21.34 -8.48 22.82
CA PRO A 351 21.67 -7.15 22.33
C PRO A 351 20.79 -6.08 22.99
N SER A 352 21.34 -4.87 23.07
CA SER A 352 20.63 -3.70 23.60
C SER A 352 19.43 -3.29 22.74
N TYR A 353 18.51 -2.52 23.34
CA TYR A 353 17.42 -1.82 22.64
C TYR A 353 17.76 -0.34 22.34
N GLU A 354 18.96 0.12 22.73
CA GLU A 354 19.46 1.45 22.37
C GLU A 354 19.45 1.66 20.86
N ALA A 355 19.01 2.83 20.40
CA ALA A 355 18.77 3.11 18.98
C ALA A 355 20.02 2.88 18.09
N ALA A 356 21.21 3.20 18.58
CA ALA A 356 22.49 3.00 17.87
C ALA A 356 22.84 1.52 17.61
N VAL A 357 22.21 0.58 18.33
CA VAL A 357 22.33 -0.86 18.11
C VAL A 357 21.08 -1.37 17.41
N ALA A 358 19.91 -1.17 18.00
CA ALA A 358 18.64 -1.79 17.60
C ALA A 358 18.15 -1.40 16.19
N SER A 359 18.55 -0.24 15.68
CA SER A 359 18.21 0.19 14.31
C SER A 359 19.09 -0.45 13.23
N ASN A 360 20.20 -1.10 13.63
CA ASN A 360 21.12 -1.77 12.72
C ASN A 360 21.05 -3.30 12.94
N PRO A 361 20.42 -4.05 12.02
CA PRO A 361 20.25 -5.50 12.16
C PRO A 361 21.56 -6.27 12.12
N ILE A 362 22.55 -5.78 11.38
CA ILE A 362 23.87 -6.41 11.27
C ILE A 362 24.56 -6.41 12.62
N LYS A 363 24.45 -5.30 13.38
CA LYS A 363 24.95 -5.20 14.76
C LYS A 363 24.10 -5.98 15.75
N THR A 364 22.79 -5.80 15.72
CA THR A 364 21.86 -6.38 16.70
C THR A 364 21.92 -7.91 16.70
N PHE A 365 21.97 -8.51 15.51
CA PHE A 365 21.90 -9.96 15.33
C PHE A 365 23.23 -10.56 14.91
N THR A 366 24.36 -9.91 15.21
CA THR A 366 25.71 -10.39 14.87
C THR A 366 26.00 -11.81 15.37
N ALA A 367 25.35 -12.26 16.45
CA ALA A 367 25.53 -13.61 16.97
C ALA A 367 24.83 -14.68 16.10
N ILE A 368 23.80 -14.31 15.32
CA ILE A 368 23.13 -15.23 14.40
C ILE A 368 23.92 -15.28 13.08
N PRO A 369 24.35 -16.47 12.62
CA PRO A 369 25.09 -16.61 11.37
C PRO A 369 24.39 -15.92 10.20
N VAL A 370 25.14 -15.16 9.40
CA VAL A 370 24.66 -14.46 8.20
C VAL A 370 23.97 -15.44 7.25
N LEU A 371 24.54 -16.62 7.04
CA LEU A 371 23.97 -17.65 6.18
C LEU A 371 22.54 -18.06 6.62
N SER A 372 22.31 -18.14 7.93
CA SER A 372 20.99 -18.48 8.49
C SER A 372 19.98 -17.34 8.28
N ARG A 373 20.41 -16.10 8.52
CA ARG A 373 19.60 -14.90 8.31
C ARG A 373 19.25 -14.71 6.83
N TYR A 374 20.22 -14.88 5.94
CA TYR A 374 20.01 -14.70 4.51
C TYR A 374 19.07 -15.76 3.94
N LYS A 375 19.24 -17.03 4.30
CA LYS A 375 18.30 -18.09 3.88
C LYS A 375 16.88 -17.87 4.38
N PHE A 376 16.71 -17.37 5.61
CA PHE A 376 15.39 -17.00 6.11
C PHE A 376 14.74 -15.91 5.23
N LEU A 377 15.51 -14.91 4.80
CA LEU A 377 15.03 -13.88 3.89
C LEU A 377 14.74 -14.43 2.49
N LEU A 378 15.63 -15.27 1.93
CA LEU A 378 15.47 -15.88 0.61
C LEU A 378 14.28 -16.84 0.54
N ASP A 379 14.04 -17.63 1.60
CA ASP A 379 12.93 -18.58 1.68
C ASP A 379 11.59 -17.87 1.35
N GLU A 380 11.44 -16.59 1.70
CA GLU A 380 10.24 -15.76 1.49
C GLU A 380 10.59 -14.35 0.94
N ALA A 381 11.51 -14.26 -0.03
CA ALA A 381 12.02 -12.96 -0.49
C ALA A 381 10.93 -12.00 -0.97
N LYS A 382 9.92 -12.50 -1.70
CA LYS A 382 8.75 -11.72 -2.12
C LYS A 382 8.05 -11.06 -0.94
N PHE A 383 7.88 -11.75 0.20
CA PHE A 383 7.25 -11.16 1.39
C PHE A 383 8.05 -9.97 1.92
N PHE A 384 9.38 -10.08 1.99
CA PHE A 384 10.25 -8.99 2.47
C PHE A 384 10.32 -7.82 1.49
N ILE A 385 10.34 -8.11 0.18
CA ILE A 385 10.28 -7.09 -0.88
C ILE A 385 8.90 -6.40 -0.87
N GLU A 386 7.80 -7.15 -0.74
CA GLU A 386 6.46 -6.57 -0.57
C GLU A 386 6.36 -5.74 0.71
N GLY A 387 7.08 -6.12 1.78
CA GLY A 387 7.17 -5.38 3.03
C GLY A 387 7.58 -3.93 2.83
N PHE A 388 8.59 -3.64 2.00
CA PHE A 388 8.99 -2.25 1.77
C PHE A 388 8.01 -1.46 0.89
N ILE A 389 7.13 -2.15 0.16
CA ILE A 389 6.11 -1.55 -0.72
C ILE A 389 4.81 -1.29 0.03
N LYS A 390 4.32 -2.29 0.77
CA LYS A 390 3.00 -2.33 1.44
C LYS A 390 3.07 -2.14 2.95
N GLY A 391 4.26 -2.09 3.55
CA GLY A 391 4.49 -2.31 4.99
C GLY A 391 3.83 -1.31 5.94
N PRO A 392 4.58 -0.49 6.71
CA PRO A 392 3.97 0.44 7.65
C PRO A 392 3.13 1.52 6.95
N VAL A 393 3.19 1.57 5.62
CA VAL A 393 2.55 2.55 4.76
C VAL A 393 1.57 1.86 3.80
N CYS A 394 0.36 2.40 3.72
CA CYS A 394 -0.54 2.14 2.60
C CYS A 394 -0.30 3.07 1.42
N ARG A 395 0.27 4.24 1.69
CA ARG A 395 0.65 5.23 0.69
C ARG A 395 2.17 5.36 0.71
N GLY A 396 2.83 4.85 -0.33
CA GLY A 396 4.27 4.61 -0.36
C GLY A 396 5.11 5.68 -1.08
N GLN A 397 4.51 6.80 -1.53
CA GLN A 397 5.16 7.79 -2.41
C GLN A 397 6.60 8.16 -1.98
N THR A 398 6.86 8.31 -0.68
CA THR A 398 8.20 8.60 -0.16
C THR A 398 9.20 7.50 -0.53
N ALA A 399 8.92 6.24 -0.22
CA ALA A 399 9.83 5.12 -0.49
C ALA A 399 9.85 4.71 -1.97
N LEU A 400 8.71 4.79 -2.67
CA LEU A 400 8.59 4.32 -4.05
C LEU A 400 9.12 5.32 -5.08
N SER A 401 9.26 6.60 -4.73
CA SER A 401 9.85 7.59 -5.64
C SER A 401 11.32 7.36 -5.98
N VAL A 402 11.98 6.32 -5.44
CA VAL A 402 13.37 5.91 -5.78
C VAL A 402 13.46 4.82 -6.83
N ILE A 403 12.37 4.11 -7.13
CA ILE A 403 12.42 2.93 -8.01
C ILE A 403 11.80 3.24 -9.37
N GLU A 404 12.26 2.54 -10.39
CA GLU A 404 11.66 2.58 -11.73
C GLU A 404 10.29 1.90 -11.72
N ASP A 405 9.43 2.25 -12.69
CA ASP A 405 8.08 1.70 -12.78
C ASP A 405 8.06 0.20 -13.14
N GLN A 406 9.13 -0.32 -13.74
CA GLN A 406 9.35 -1.75 -13.98
C GLN A 406 10.83 -2.11 -13.83
N PHE A 407 11.15 -3.10 -13.00
CA PHE A 407 12.47 -3.69 -12.92
C PHE A 407 12.42 -5.13 -12.41
N TRP A 408 13.47 -5.90 -12.70
CA TRP A 408 13.62 -7.28 -12.20
C TRP A 408 14.54 -7.33 -10.99
N VAL A 409 14.24 -8.26 -10.08
CA VAL A 409 15.08 -8.56 -8.92
C VAL A 409 15.46 -10.03 -8.95
N VAL A 410 16.77 -10.27 -8.80
CA VAL A 410 17.34 -11.59 -8.49
C VAL A 410 18.27 -11.45 -7.29
N PHE A 411 18.70 -12.58 -6.73
CA PHE A 411 19.46 -12.61 -5.50
C PHE A 411 20.81 -13.28 -5.72
N LEU A 412 21.82 -12.87 -4.95
CA LEU A 412 23.09 -13.60 -4.93
C LEU A 412 22.94 -14.95 -4.23
N ASP A 413 23.64 -15.95 -4.75
CA ASP A 413 23.70 -17.26 -4.13
C ASP A 413 24.37 -17.18 -2.75
N PRO A 414 23.72 -17.68 -1.68
CA PRO A 414 24.25 -17.60 -0.32
C PRO A 414 25.54 -18.41 -0.10
N TYR A 415 25.95 -19.24 -1.06
CA TYR A 415 27.18 -20.03 -1.04
C TYR A 415 28.20 -19.57 -2.08
N ALA A 416 27.99 -18.44 -2.76
CA ALA A 416 28.92 -17.94 -3.75
C ALA A 416 30.24 -17.47 -3.11
N ASP A 417 31.36 -18.11 -3.49
CA ASP A 417 32.73 -17.81 -3.03
C ASP A 417 33.26 -16.40 -3.42
N VAL A 418 32.49 -15.57 -4.11
CA VAL A 418 32.94 -14.25 -4.62
C VAL A 418 32.32 -13.08 -3.84
N MET A 419 31.38 -13.37 -2.94
CA MET A 419 30.66 -12.37 -2.16
C MET A 419 30.71 -12.78 -0.69
N PHE A 420 31.92 -12.69 -0.10
CA PHE A 420 32.13 -12.95 1.33
C PHE A 420 31.47 -11.84 2.17
N LEU A 421 30.15 -11.96 2.31
CA LEU A 421 29.38 -11.47 3.44
C LEU A 421 29.52 -12.48 4.59
N ASP A 422 30.74 -12.93 4.85
CA ASP A 422 30.98 -13.79 6.00
C ASP A 422 30.76 -13.00 7.30
N ASP A 423 30.57 -13.73 8.39
CA ASP A 423 30.22 -13.13 9.68
C ASP A 423 31.31 -12.14 10.15
N GLU A 424 32.58 -12.37 9.81
CA GLU A 424 33.71 -11.52 10.18
C GLU A 424 33.69 -10.20 9.42
N TYR A 425 33.59 -10.25 8.09
CA TYR A 425 33.55 -9.06 7.24
C TYR A 425 32.34 -8.17 7.58
N LEU A 426 31.14 -8.75 7.71
CA LEU A 426 29.94 -7.96 8.00
C LEU A 426 29.98 -7.33 9.39
N ASN A 427 30.60 -8.00 10.37
CA ASN A 427 30.85 -7.41 11.68
C ASN A 427 31.81 -6.22 11.58
N ASP A 428 32.91 -6.36 10.83
CA ASP A 428 33.92 -5.30 10.63
C ASP A 428 33.37 -4.05 9.92
N VAL A 429 32.40 -4.22 9.03
CA VAL A 429 31.78 -3.08 8.31
C VAL A 429 30.48 -2.59 8.93
N SER A 430 29.99 -3.23 9.99
CA SER A 430 28.66 -2.97 10.56
C SER A 430 28.44 -1.51 10.98
N ASP A 431 29.49 -0.82 11.44
CA ASP A 431 29.47 0.61 11.77
C ASP A 431 29.23 1.52 10.56
N TYR A 432 29.68 1.12 9.38
CA TYR A 432 29.47 1.85 8.12
C TYR A 432 28.10 1.57 7.50
N LEU A 433 27.40 0.53 7.97
CA LEU A 433 26.05 0.16 7.56
C LEU A 433 24.96 0.76 8.46
N ALA A 434 25.30 1.76 9.26
CA ALA A 434 24.35 2.47 10.12
C ALA A 434 23.13 2.99 9.33
N SER A 435 21.94 2.88 9.94
CA SER A 435 20.66 3.29 9.35
C SER A 435 20.22 4.63 9.94
N PRO A 436 19.57 5.52 9.18
CA PRO A 436 19.07 6.79 9.69
C PRO A 436 18.12 6.70 10.88
N ALA A 437 17.47 5.55 11.07
CA ALA A 437 16.57 5.34 12.20
C ALA A 437 17.28 5.37 13.57
N GLU A 438 18.62 5.30 13.61
CA GLU A 438 19.42 5.52 14.82
C GLU A 438 19.30 6.94 15.38
N LEU A 439 18.96 7.92 14.52
CA LEU A 439 18.74 9.31 14.91
C LEU A 439 17.34 9.54 15.51
N GLU A 440 16.48 8.52 15.48
CA GLU A 440 15.07 8.61 15.85
C GLU A 440 14.37 9.81 15.17
N ASP A 441 13.60 10.60 15.92
CA ASP A 441 12.94 11.81 15.41
C ASP A 441 13.80 13.08 15.60
N ASN A 442 15.12 12.96 15.76
CA ASN A 442 15.98 14.14 15.95
C ASN A 442 16.19 14.93 14.64
N PHE A 443 15.92 16.23 14.68
CA PHE A 443 16.01 17.11 13.51
C PHE A 443 17.46 17.54 13.21
N LYS A 444 18.18 16.77 12.37
CA LYS A 444 19.53 17.13 11.86
C LYS A 444 19.64 16.94 10.33
N LEU A 445 18.84 17.72 9.59
CA LEU A 445 18.55 17.53 8.16
C LEU A 445 19.76 17.60 7.20
N LEU A 446 20.68 18.55 7.40
CA LEU A 446 21.80 18.80 6.46
C LEU A 446 23.10 18.09 6.86
N ALA A 447 23.24 17.69 8.12
CA ALA A 447 24.41 16.96 8.62
C ALA A 447 24.31 15.45 8.34
N SER A 448 23.10 14.90 8.23
CA SER A 448 22.83 13.46 8.05
C SER A 448 23.26 12.94 6.66
N ARG A 449 22.89 13.60 5.56
CA ARG A 449 23.25 13.13 4.20
C ARG A 449 24.76 13.02 4.00
N GLY A 450 25.50 14.07 4.39
CA GLY A 450 26.97 14.06 4.30
C GLY A 450 27.63 13.02 5.21
N HIS A 451 27.00 12.70 6.36
CA HIS A 451 27.46 11.65 7.27
C HIS A 451 27.25 10.25 6.67
N TYR A 452 26.02 9.88 6.31
CA TYR A 452 25.72 8.56 5.74
C TYR A 452 26.42 8.32 4.41
N ARG A 453 26.59 9.36 3.60
CA ARG A 453 27.41 9.28 2.38
C ARG A 453 28.84 8.86 2.69
N LYS A 454 29.49 9.46 3.69
CA LYS A 454 30.88 9.08 4.07
C LYS A 454 30.96 7.64 4.58
N LEU A 455 29.95 7.19 5.34
CA LEU A 455 29.87 5.80 5.79
C LEU A 455 29.74 4.85 4.59
N PHE A 456 28.82 5.15 3.66
CA PHE A 456 28.63 4.38 2.44
C PHE A 456 29.90 4.33 1.58
N GLN A 457 30.56 5.45 1.35
CA GLN A 457 31.86 5.51 0.64
C GLN A 457 32.92 4.62 1.31
N LYS A 458 32.98 4.63 2.63
CA LYS A 458 33.94 3.79 3.37
C LYS A 458 33.62 2.30 3.25
N TYR A 459 32.33 1.94 3.31
CA TYR A 459 31.86 0.58 3.07
C TYR A 459 32.22 0.09 1.66
N ILE A 460 31.92 0.87 0.62
CA ILE A 460 32.24 0.53 -0.77
C ILE A 460 33.75 0.35 -0.96
N GLN A 461 34.59 1.23 -0.40
CA GLN A 461 36.05 1.07 -0.45
C GLN A 461 36.53 -0.23 0.19
N MET A 462 35.93 -0.65 1.31
CA MET A 462 36.27 -1.91 1.97
C MET A 462 35.82 -3.11 1.15
N LYS A 463 34.63 -3.03 0.53
CA LYS A 463 34.09 -4.06 -0.39
C LYS A 463 35.00 -4.23 -1.60
N GLU A 464 35.38 -3.13 -2.27
CA GLU A 464 36.30 -3.16 -3.42
C GLU A 464 37.66 -3.77 -3.05
N ALA A 465 38.23 -3.37 -1.91
CA ALA A 465 39.53 -3.88 -1.46
C ALA A 465 39.51 -5.40 -1.21
N HIS A 466 38.34 -5.95 -0.85
CA HIS A 466 38.13 -7.37 -0.58
C HIS A 466 38.00 -8.21 -1.87
N ILE A 467 37.46 -7.63 -2.95
CA ILE A 467 37.22 -8.34 -4.22
C ILE A 467 38.26 -8.07 -5.32
N LYS A 468 39.21 -7.16 -5.09
CA LYS A 468 40.18 -6.70 -6.10
C LYS A 468 41.04 -7.81 -6.74
N ASP A 469 41.31 -8.89 -6.00
CA ASP A 469 42.22 -9.96 -6.42
C ASP A 469 41.47 -11.12 -7.11
N ILE A 470 40.14 -10.99 -7.27
CA ILE A 470 39.28 -11.98 -7.94
C ILE A 470 39.38 -11.77 -9.45
N GLY A 471 39.94 -12.76 -10.16
CA GLY A 471 40.05 -12.74 -11.62
C GLY A 471 38.70 -12.88 -12.33
N PRO A 472 38.59 -12.44 -13.60
CA PRO A 472 37.35 -12.52 -14.36
C PRO A 472 36.94 -13.97 -14.62
N VAL A 473 35.63 -14.22 -14.64
CA VAL A 473 35.03 -15.51 -15.00
C VAL A 473 34.25 -15.42 -16.31
N ASN A 474 33.98 -16.54 -16.97
CA ASN A 474 33.10 -16.55 -18.12
C ASN A 474 31.64 -16.30 -17.68
N ILE A 475 30.82 -15.62 -18.48
CA ILE A 475 29.41 -15.34 -18.17
C ILE A 475 28.61 -16.59 -17.82
N LYS A 476 28.89 -17.72 -18.49
CA LYS A 476 28.23 -19.00 -18.18
C LYS A 476 28.52 -19.48 -16.76
N ASP A 477 29.76 -19.25 -16.31
CA ASP A 477 30.19 -19.59 -14.95
C ASP A 477 29.71 -18.54 -13.94
N ALA A 478 29.64 -17.25 -14.33
CA ALA A 478 29.17 -16.16 -13.48
C ALA A 478 27.72 -16.37 -13.00
N MET A 479 26.89 -17.08 -13.78
CA MET A 479 25.51 -17.39 -13.37
C MET A 479 25.43 -18.19 -12.06
N ARG A 480 26.50 -18.90 -11.66
CA ARG A 480 26.55 -19.59 -10.35
C ARG A 480 26.55 -18.65 -9.14
N TYR A 481 26.77 -17.35 -9.37
CA TYR A 481 26.65 -16.34 -8.33
C TYR A 481 25.20 -15.91 -8.10
N ILE A 482 24.26 -16.32 -8.95
CA ILE A 482 22.84 -16.03 -8.81
C ILE A 482 22.17 -17.20 -8.11
N TRP A 483 21.43 -16.90 -7.04
CA TRP A 483 20.66 -17.89 -6.31
C TRP A 483 19.58 -18.48 -7.21
N ARG A 484 19.56 -19.81 -7.32
CA ARG A 484 18.60 -20.53 -8.18
C ARG A 484 17.40 -21.09 -7.43
N GLY A 485 17.00 -20.46 -6.31
CA GLY A 485 15.82 -20.85 -5.56
C GLY A 485 15.88 -22.27 -4.97
N ASP A 486 17.08 -22.79 -4.69
CA ASP A 486 17.30 -24.21 -4.36
C ASP A 486 16.63 -25.19 -5.37
N GLY A 487 16.46 -24.73 -6.62
CA GLY A 487 15.86 -25.47 -7.73
C GLY A 487 14.33 -25.33 -7.91
N ASN A 488 13.59 -24.82 -6.93
CA ASN A 488 12.13 -24.75 -7.00
C ASN A 488 11.46 -23.56 -6.30
N ASN A 489 12.20 -22.72 -5.58
CA ASN A 489 11.66 -21.57 -4.87
C ASN A 489 11.45 -20.40 -5.86
N PRO A 490 10.20 -19.98 -6.13
CA PRO A 490 9.91 -18.90 -7.09
C PRO A 490 10.42 -17.53 -6.61
N ASN A 491 10.80 -17.39 -5.34
CA ASN A 491 11.41 -16.17 -4.81
C ASN A 491 12.76 -15.80 -5.48
N ALA A 492 13.35 -16.69 -6.28
CA ALA A 492 14.62 -16.44 -6.97
C ALA A 492 14.55 -15.37 -8.08
N ALA A 493 13.36 -15.14 -8.64
CA ALA A 493 13.13 -14.19 -9.71
C ALA A 493 11.84 -13.43 -9.45
N LEU A 494 11.93 -12.10 -9.35
CA LEU A 494 10.80 -11.24 -9.09
C LEU A 494 10.73 -10.10 -10.11
N THR A 495 9.51 -9.65 -10.41
CA THR A 495 9.24 -8.40 -11.13
C THR A 495 8.53 -7.44 -10.19
N ILE A 496 9.01 -6.20 -10.15
CA ILE A 496 8.39 -5.13 -9.39
C ILE A 496 7.77 -4.15 -10.38
N PHE A 497 6.49 -3.83 -10.17
CA PHE A 497 5.82 -2.73 -10.86
C PHE A 497 5.50 -1.62 -9.88
N ARG A 498 5.88 -0.38 -10.18
CA ARG A 498 5.44 0.80 -9.44
C ARG A 498 4.31 1.51 -10.18
N HIS A 499 3.31 1.91 -9.40
CA HIS A 499 2.06 2.50 -9.83
C HIS A 499 1.89 3.86 -9.13
N MET A 500 2.74 4.83 -9.49
CA MET A 500 2.88 6.14 -8.83
C MET A 500 3.25 6.04 -7.34
N ASP A 501 2.25 5.97 -6.45
CA ASP A 501 2.39 5.98 -4.99
C ASP A 501 2.08 4.62 -4.33
N SER A 502 1.96 3.58 -5.14
CA SER A 502 1.86 2.17 -4.76
C SER A 502 2.72 1.28 -5.66
N ALA A 503 2.90 0.00 -5.32
CA ALA A 503 3.62 -0.95 -6.17
C ALA A 503 3.09 -2.39 -5.95
N SER A 504 3.47 -3.30 -6.84
CA SER A 504 3.20 -4.74 -6.75
C SER A 504 4.47 -5.54 -7.02
N VAL A 505 4.56 -6.74 -6.43
CA VAL A 505 5.66 -7.68 -6.62
C VAL A 505 5.10 -8.97 -7.15
N ASN A 506 5.70 -9.50 -8.21
CA ASN A 506 5.28 -10.72 -8.88
C ASN A 506 6.43 -11.71 -9.00
N TYR A 507 6.09 -12.99 -9.03
CA TYR A 507 7.05 -14.05 -9.32
C TYR A 507 7.35 -14.10 -10.82
N GLY A 508 8.60 -14.39 -11.16
CA GLY A 508 9.08 -14.47 -12.54
C GLY A 508 9.37 -13.11 -13.17
N PHE A 509 9.76 -13.15 -14.44
CA PHE A 509 10.12 -12.00 -15.26
C PHE A 509 8.94 -11.62 -16.16
N ILE A 510 8.21 -10.58 -15.78
CA ILE A 510 6.98 -10.09 -16.42
C ILE A 510 7.25 -8.73 -17.08
N GLY A 511 6.50 -8.42 -18.13
CA GLY A 511 6.64 -7.22 -18.97
C GLY A 511 7.69 -7.43 -20.07
N ASP A 512 8.20 -6.36 -20.68
CA ASP A 512 9.38 -6.46 -21.57
C ASP A 512 10.69 -6.51 -20.74
N TYR A 513 11.85 -6.61 -21.40
CA TYR A 513 13.14 -6.43 -20.74
C TYR A 513 13.24 -5.02 -20.13
N PRO A 514 13.36 -4.90 -18.79
CA PRO A 514 13.34 -3.60 -18.13
C PRO A 514 14.64 -2.83 -18.36
N GLU A 515 14.59 -1.51 -18.17
CA GLU A 515 15.77 -0.65 -18.22
C GLU A 515 16.82 -1.05 -17.17
N THR A 516 16.36 -1.42 -15.97
CA THR A 516 17.21 -1.79 -14.84
C THR A 516 16.84 -3.15 -14.25
N ALA A 517 17.80 -3.80 -13.60
CA ALA A 517 17.56 -4.94 -12.73
C ALA A 517 18.49 -4.88 -11.53
N TRP A 518 18.03 -5.41 -10.40
CA TRP A 518 18.80 -5.44 -9.17
C TRP A 518 19.24 -6.87 -8.86
N ILE A 519 20.50 -7.00 -8.46
CA ILE A 519 21.00 -8.22 -7.84
C ILE A 519 21.21 -7.91 -6.36
N ILE A 520 20.35 -8.49 -5.52
CA ILE A 520 20.29 -8.19 -4.09
C ILE A 520 21.11 -9.23 -3.30
N ASP A 521 21.94 -8.74 -2.38
CA ASP A 521 22.67 -9.56 -1.41
C ASP A 521 22.03 -9.52 -0.01
N TYR A 522 22.57 -10.28 0.94
CA TYR A 522 22.06 -10.28 2.31
C TYR A 522 22.02 -8.89 2.94
N SER A 523 23.10 -8.12 2.79
CA SER A 523 23.24 -6.83 3.44
C SER A 523 22.22 -5.83 2.91
N VAL A 524 22.00 -5.80 1.59
CA VAL A 524 21.02 -4.94 0.94
C VAL A 524 19.60 -5.35 1.36
N LEU A 525 19.27 -6.64 1.32
CA LEU A 525 17.93 -7.12 1.65
C LEU A 525 17.54 -6.81 3.10
N GLU A 526 18.44 -7.08 4.05
CA GLU A 526 18.21 -6.80 5.47
C GLU A 526 18.11 -5.29 5.75
N ARG A 527 18.98 -4.47 5.13
CA ARG A 527 18.96 -3.01 5.29
C ARG A 527 17.71 -2.38 4.70
N ILE A 528 17.20 -2.87 3.56
CA ILE A 528 15.92 -2.43 2.99
C ILE A 528 14.78 -2.70 3.99
N HIS A 529 14.72 -3.91 4.56
CA HIS A 529 13.70 -4.26 5.56
C HIS A 529 13.75 -3.33 6.78
N TYR A 530 14.93 -3.08 7.35
CA TYR A 530 15.04 -2.19 8.51
C TYR A 530 14.79 -0.73 8.17
N LEU A 531 15.14 -0.27 6.98
CA LEU A 531 14.92 1.11 6.57
C LEU A 531 13.44 1.41 6.34
N LEU A 532 12.73 0.51 5.66
CA LEU A 532 11.40 0.76 5.10
C LEU A 532 10.26 0.01 5.82
N VAL A 533 10.59 -0.96 6.68
CA VAL A 533 9.58 -1.77 7.39
C VAL A 533 9.73 -1.65 8.90
N ALA A 534 10.83 -2.15 9.47
CA ALA A 534 11.00 -2.14 10.93
C ALA A 534 11.29 -0.73 11.48
N GLY A 535 12.11 0.05 10.77
CA GLY A 535 12.52 1.39 11.19
C GLY A 535 11.64 2.52 10.66
N TYR A 536 10.84 2.27 9.63
CA TYR A 536 10.01 3.29 9.01
C TYR A 536 8.81 3.64 9.88
N ASP A 537 8.54 4.94 9.97
CA ASP A 537 7.58 5.49 10.88
C ASP A 537 6.76 6.59 10.20
N VAL A 538 5.50 6.29 9.95
CA VAL A 538 4.54 7.21 9.30
C VAL A 538 4.17 8.38 10.20
N TYR A 539 4.30 8.21 11.52
CA TYR A 539 4.04 9.28 12.49
C TYR A 539 5.28 10.15 12.73
N GLY A 540 6.44 9.71 12.22
CA GLY A 540 7.73 10.39 12.29
C GLY A 540 7.75 11.73 11.59
N ASN A 541 8.73 12.56 11.95
CA ASN A 541 8.87 13.89 11.38
C ASN A 541 9.41 13.86 9.93
N VAL A 542 9.41 15.02 9.27
CA VAL A 542 9.95 15.18 7.91
C VAL A 542 11.43 14.77 7.80
N GLY A 543 12.21 14.91 8.88
CA GLY A 543 13.62 14.51 8.90
C GLY A 543 13.81 13.00 8.79
N HIS A 544 13.01 12.23 9.52
CA HIS A 544 12.96 10.76 9.39
C HIS A 544 12.61 10.36 7.95
N GLN A 545 11.52 10.91 7.42
CA GLN A 545 11.04 10.57 6.07
C GLN A 545 12.06 10.90 4.98
N LEU A 546 12.72 12.07 5.06
CA LEU A 546 13.79 12.48 4.14
C LEU A 546 15.01 11.59 4.26
N ASN A 547 15.48 11.28 5.47
CA ASN A 547 16.69 10.48 5.64
C ASN A 547 16.47 9.03 5.17
N SER A 548 15.31 8.43 5.45
CA SER A 548 14.95 7.11 4.92
C SER A 548 14.97 7.10 3.39
N ARG A 549 14.41 8.13 2.76
CA ARG A 549 14.41 8.30 1.30
C ARG A 549 15.82 8.41 0.73
N LEU A 550 16.66 9.27 1.31
CA LEU A 550 18.04 9.47 0.83
C LEU A 550 18.89 8.20 0.99
N TYR A 551 18.67 7.45 2.06
CA TYR A 551 19.42 6.21 2.28
C TYR A 551 18.99 5.10 1.31
N MET A 552 17.72 5.09 0.88
CA MET A 552 17.23 4.15 -0.12
C MET A 552 17.90 4.35 -1.49
N ASP A 553 18.33 5.58 -1.83
CA ASP A 553 19.13 5.81 -3.04
C ASP A 553 20.44 5.00 -3.01
N PHE A 554 21.10 4.87 -1.85
CA PHE A 554 22.31 4.05 -1.71
C PHE A 554 22.01 2.56 -1.90
N LEU A 555 20.93 2.05 -1.28
CA LEU A 555 20.56 0.63 -1.36
C LEU A 555 20.15 0.21 -2.78
N ARG A 556 19.39 1.07 -3.48
CA ARG A 556 19.07 0.86 -4.89
C ARG A 556 20.34 0.81 -5.74
N THR A 557 21.21 1.81 -5.59
CA THR A 557 22.41 1.91 -6.42
C THR A 557 23.32 0.70 -6.18
N GLU A 558 23.43 0.23 -4.94
CA GLU A 558 24.16 -1.00 -4.62
C GLU A 558 23.59 -2.24 -5.34
N GLY A 559 22.26 -2.40 -5.39
CA GLY A 559 21.61 -3.49 -6.12
C GLY A 559 21.78 -3.41 -7.64
N GLU A 560 21.71 -2.21 -8.21
CA GLU A 560 21.96 -1.96 -9.64
C GLU A 560 23.44 -2.18 -10.00
N ASP A 561 24.36 -1.78 -9.13
CA ASP A 561 25.80 -1.94 -9.33
C ASP A 561 26.21 -3.41 -9.33
N HIS A 562 25.57 -4.26 -8.50
CA HIS A 562 25.78 -5.71 -8.58
C HIS A 562 25.37 -6.28 -9.95
N PHE A 563 24.29 -5.77 -10.56
CA PHE A 563 23.90 -6.15 -11.92
C PHE A 563 24.93 -5.66 -12.95
N LEU A 564 25.33 -4.38 -12.87
CA LEU A 564 26.35 -3.80 -13.75
C LEU A 564 27.70 -4.53 -13.63
N ALA A 565 28.06 -5.03 -12.44
CA ALA A 565 29.30 -5.77 -12.23
C ALA A 565 29.38 -7.08 -13.03
N LEU A 566 28.24 -7.63 -13.47
CA LEU A 566 28.21 -8.78 -14.37
C LEU A 566 28.40 -8.39 -15.85
N LEU A 567 28.26 -7.12 -16.23
CA LEU A 567 28.45 -6.64 -17.60
C LEU A 567 29.94 -6.36 -17.91
N PRO A 568 30.32 -6.26 -19.20
CA PRO A 568 31.69 -5.89 -19.59
C PRO A 568 32.09 -4.51 -19.06
N ALA A 569 33.31 -4.38 -18.53
CA ALA A 569 33.76 -3.15 -17.88
C ALA A 569 33.70 -1.91 -18.80
N ASP A 570 33.97 -2.07 -20.10
CA ASP A 570 33.94 -0.98 -21.09
C ASP A 570 32.52 -0.48 -21.41
N LYS A 571 31.47 -1.22 -21.02
CA LYS A 571 30.06 -0.87 -21.29
C LYS A 571 29.33 -0.29 -20.08
N ARG A 572 29.75 -0.64 -18.86
CA ARG A 572 29.05 -0.27 -17.61
C ARG A 572 28.79 1.23 -17.48
N GLN A 573 29.79 2.07 -17.77
CA GLN A 573 29.64 3.51 -17.61
C GLN A 573 28.57 4.07 -18.56
N ALA A 574 28.56 3.63 -19.82
CA ALA A 574 27.57 4.09 -20.79
C ALA A 574 26.14 3.66 -20.41
N ILE A 575 25.97 2.41 -19.95
CA ILE A 575 24.69 1.86 -19.47
C ILE A 575 24.23 2.59 -18.21
N ARG A 576 25.11 2.77 -17.22
CA ARG A 576 24.81 3.55 -16.02
C ARG A 576 24.47 4.99 -16.38
N ASP A 577 25.21 5.64 -17.28
CA ASP A 577 24.91 7.01 -17.69
C ASP A 577 23.55 7.13 -18.38
N SER A 578 23.10 6.10 -19.12
CA SER A 578 21.75 6.11 -19.71
C SER A 578 20.64 6.09 -18.66
N TRP A 579 20.81 5.38 -17.54
CA TRP A 579 19.82 5.32 -16.44
C TRP A 579 19.80 6.59 -15.56
N TYR A 580 20.84 7.44 -15.66
CA TYR A 580 21.11 8.55 -14.74
C TYR A 580 21.35 9.88 -15.48
N GLN A 581 20.30 10.43 -16.11
CA GLN A 581 20.36 11.68 -16.87
C GLN A 581 19.90 12.92 -16.05
N GLY A 582 20.26 14.13 -16.50
CA GLY A 582 19.82 15.38 -15.89
C GLY A 582 20.33 15.60 -14.46
N ALA A 583 19.45 15.91 -13.50
CA ALA A 583 19.84 16.20 -12.11
C ALA A 583 20.62 15.05 -11.43
N ARG A 584 20.50 13.80 -11.94
CA ARG A 584 21.27 12.62 -11.53
C ARG A 584 22.75 12.66 -11.93
N GLU A 585 23.17 13.48 -12.90
CA GLU A 585 24.60 13.65 -13.22
C GLU A 585 25.41 14.06 -11.99
N SER A 586 24.81 14.82 -11.06
CA SER A 586 25.45 15.29 -9.82
C SER A 586 25.53 14.24 -8.70
N ASN A 587 24.73 13.17 -8.75
CA ASN A 587 24.77 12.07 -7.76
C ASN A 587 25.81 10.99 -8.11
N LYS A 588 26.46 11.06 -9.28
CA LYS A 588 27.60 10.19 -9.66
C LYS A 588 28.73 10.20 -8.62
N GLY A 589 28.80 11.23 -7.77
CA GLY A 589 29.82 11.41 -6.74
C GLY A 589 29.45 10.91 -5.34
N ASP A 590 28.28 10.30 -5.13
CA ASP A 590 27.90 9.86 -3.78
C ASP A 590 28.68 8.61 -3.31
N GLU A 591 29.13 7.76 -4.23
CA GLU A 591 30.07 6.64 -3.99
C GLU A 591 31.55 7.08 -3.97
N GLY A 592 31.87 8.28 -4.47
CA GLY A 592 33.26 8.74 -4.63
C GLY A 592 33.90 8.26 -5.94
N GLU A 593 35.24 8.17 -6.00
CA GLU A 593 35.91 7.53 -7.13
C GLU A 593 35.72 6.02 -7.05
N ILE A 594 35.09 5.46 -8.09
CA ILE A 594 34.72 4.05 -8.16
C ILE A 594 35.70 3.34 -9.08
N ASN A 595 36.38 2.31 -8.58
CA ASN A 595 37.34 1.53 -9.37
C ASN A 595 36.71 0.25 -9.93
N TRP A 596 35.68 -0.31 -9.29
CA TRP A 596 35.05 -1.56 -9.75
C TRP A 596 34.44 -1.43 -11.16
N THR A 597 33.98 -0.25 -11.56
CA THR A 597 33.45 0.00 -12.92
C THR A 597 34.50 -0.27 -14.02
N LYS A 598 35.79 -0.21 -13.70
CA LYS A 598 36.92 -0.44 -14.63
C LYS A 598 37.51 -1.84 -14.53
N THR A 599 37.16 -2.61 -13.50
CA THR A 599 37.67 -3.96 -13.30
C THR A 599 36.82 -4.98 -14.05
N GLU A 600 37.44 -5.73 -14.94
CA GLU A 600 36.74 -6.79 -15.68
C GLU A 600 36.49 -7.99 -14.75
N HIS A 601 35.22 -8.32 -14.53
CA HIS A 601 34.79 -9.41 -13.64
C HIS A 601 34.14 -10.56 -14.42
N VAL A 602 33.56 -10.27 -15.58
CA VAL A 602 32.84 -11.26 -16.39
C VAL A 602 33.17 -11.08 -17.87
N THR A 603 33.50 -12.18 -18.54
CA THR A 603 33.89 -12.21 -19.96
C THR A 603 33.03 -13.19 -20.76
N GLY A 604 33.14 -13.16 -22.09
CA GLY A 604 32.51 -14.17 -22.95
C GLY A 604 31.14 -13.80 -23.52
N TYR A 605 30.76 -12.53 -23.43
CA TYR A 605 29.65 -11.94 -24.19
C TYR A 605 29.88 -12.05 -25.70
N GLN A 606 28.81 -12.21 -26.47
CA GLN A 606 28.84 -12.49 -27.90
C GLN A 606 28.11 -11.44 -28.75
N THR A 607 27.37 -10.53 -28.12
CA THR A 607 26.55 -9.53 -28.80
C THR A 607 26.98 -8.10 -28.49
N ASP A 608 26.54 -7.15 -29.32
CA ASP A 608 26.72 -5.72 -29.07
C ASP A 608 25.73 -5.15 -28.02
N ASN A 609 24.79 -5.98 -27.53
CA ASN A 609 23.86 -5.64 -26.46
C ASN A 609 24.05 -6.60 -25.26
N PRO A 610 25.11 -6.40 -24.46
CA PRO A 610 25.44 -7.30 -23.36
C PRO A 610 24.38 -7.30 -22.26
N GLN A 611 23.60 -6.23 -22.09
CA GLN A 611 22.53 -6.19 -21.11
C GLN A 611 21.40 -7.18 -21.47
N LEU A 612 20.94 -7.15 -22.72
CA LEU A 612 19.97 -8.11 -23.22
C LEU A 612 20.51 -9.55 -23.15
N GLU A 613 21.78 -9.74 -23.52
CA GLU A 613 22.43 -11.05 -23.43
C GLU A 613 22.49 -11.57 -21.98
N LEU A 614 22.79 -10.71 -21.00
CA LEU A 614 22.76 -11.07 -19.58
C LEU A 614 21.34 -11.45 -19.13
N TYR A 615 20.31 -10.71 -19.53
CA TYR A 615 18.92 -11.10 -19.25
C TYR A 615 18.58 -12.48 -19.80
N GLN A 616 19.00 -12.78 -21.03
CA GLN A 616 18.79 -14.09 -21.65
C GLN A 616 19.57 -15.20 -20.93
N TYR A 617 20.77 -14.91 -20.42
CA TYR A 617 21.51 -15.84 -19.56
C TYR A 617 20.79 -16.11 -18.24
N LEU A 618 20.22 -15.08 -17.60
CA LEU A 618 19.40 -15.23 -16.39
C LEU A 618 18.14 -16.07 -16.67
N GLU A 619 17.40 -15.76 -17.73
CA GLU A 619 16.24 -16.54 -18.19
C GLU A 619 16.59 -18.01 -18.41
N SER A 620 17.70 -18.28 -19.12
CA SER A 620 18.16 -19.65 -19.37
C SER A 620 18.64 -20.36 -18.11
N TYR A 621 19.30 -19.67 -17.18
CA TYR A 621 19.86 -20.25 -15.97
C TYR A 621 18.76 -20.58 -14.96
N LEU A 622 17.86 -19.62 -14.69
CA LEU A 622 16.77 -19.77 -13.74
C LEU A 622 15.62 -20.62 -14.31
N GLY A 623 15.47 -20.67 -15.64
CA GLY A 623 14.54 -21.55 -16.33
C GLY A 623 13.09 -21.26 -15.90
N PRO A 624 12.30 -22.27 -15.47
CA PRO A 624 10.89 -22.09 -15.10
C PRO A 624 10.64 -21.07 -13.98
N LEU A 625 11.65 -20.76 -13.15
CA LEU A 625 11.54 -19.75 -12.09
C LEU A 625 11.31 -18.34 -12.66
N THR A 626 11.70 -18.10 -13.91
CA THR A 626 11.46 -16.83 -14.61
C THR A 626 10.05 -16.71 -15.20
N GLY A 627 9.21 -17.75 -15.07
CA GLY A 627 7.87 -17.81 -15.63
C GLY A 627 7.81 -18.56 -16.96
N ASP A 628 6.77 -18.30 -17.73
CA ASP A 628 6.47 -18.97 -19.01
C ASP A 628 7.05 -18.24 -20.24
N GLY A 629 7.89 -17.22 -20.00
CA GLY A 629 8.46 -16.35 -21.03
C GLY A 629 7.58 -15.16 -21.40
N ASP A 630 6.49 -14.94 -20.67
CA ASP A 630 5.53 -13.83 -20.84
C ASP A 630 4.95 -13.77 -22.26
N TYR A 631 3.91 -14.57 -22.49
CA TYR A 631 3.27 -14.66 -23.80
C TYR A 631 2.75 -13.32 -24.30
N ILE A 632 2.24 -12.45 -23.42
CA ILE A 632 1.56 -11.21 -23.82
C ILE A 632 2.57 -10.12 -24.18
N ASN A 633 3.62 -9.95 -23.39
CA ASN A 633 4.49 -8.77 -23.50
C ASN A 633 5.77 -9.03 -24.31
N ARG A 634 6.43 -10.18 -24.11
CA ARG A 634 7.78 -10.42 -24.65
C ARG A 634 7.82 -11.52 -25.70
N CYS A 635 6.89 -12.46 -25.66
CA CYS A 635 7.09 -13.67 -26.44
C CYS A 635 6.85 -13.54 -27.95
N THR A 636 7.88 -13.90 -28.72
CA THR A 636 7.90 -13.86 -30.19
C THR A 636 7.87 -15.24 -30.87
N LYS A 637 7.82 -16.34 -30.10
CA LYS A 637 7.93 -17.73 -30.61
C LYS A 637 6.78 -18.59 -30.10
N ASP A 638 6.40 -19.62 -30.84
CA ASP A 638 5.33 -20.56 -30.42
C ASP A 638 5.62 -21.34 -29.12
N LYS A 639 6.86 -21.34 -28.61
CA LYS A 639 7.28 -22.14 -27.45
C LYS A 639 6.69 -21.68 -26.12
N CYS A 640 6.42 -20.39 -25.96
CA CYS A 640 5.84 -19.79 -24.75
C CYS A 640 4.29 -19.76 -24.80
N LYS A 641 3.69 -20.26 -25.91
CA LYS A 641 2.25 -20.12 -26.12
C LYS A 641 1.50 -20.89 -25.03
N PRO A 642 0.58 -20.24 -24.30
CA PRO A 642 -0.12 -20.87 -23.20
C PRO A 642 -1.05 -21.97 -23.72
N LYS A 643 -1.20 -23.03 -22.94
CA LYS A 643 -2.11 -24.15 -23.23
C LYS A 643 -3.51 -23.83 -22.73
N VAL A 644 -4.21 -22.96 -23.45
CA VAL A 644 -5.56 -22.47 -23.10
C VAL A 644 -6.53 -22.62 -24.26
N SER A 645 -7.82 -22.35 -24.03
CA SER A 645 -8.86 -22.46 -25.07
C SER A 645 -8.61 -21.47 -26.23
N GLN A 646 -9.21 -21.72 -27.40
CA GLN A 646 -9.07 -20.80 -28.54
C GLN A 646 -9.66 -19.42 -28.27
N ALA A 647 -10.75 -19.34 -27.50
CA ALA A 647 -11.34 -18.07 -27.11
C ALA A 647 -10.39 -17.25 -26.23
N ILE A 648 -9.78 -17.89 -25.24
CA ILE A 648 -8.76 -17.26 -24.40
C ILE A 648 -7.54 -16.83 -25.24
N LEU A 649 -7.05 -17.70 -26.14
CA LEU A 649 -5.93 -17.36 -27.03
C LEU A 649 -6.26 -16.20 -27.98
N ARG A 650 -7.53 -16.01 -28.36
CA ARG A 650 -7.99 -14.85 -29.14
C ARG A 650 -7.83 -13.57 -28.32
N VAL A 651 -8.26 -13.60 -27.05
CA VAL A 651 -8.11 -12.46 -26.13
C VAL A 651 -6.63 -12.18 -25.84
N ASP A 652 -5.83 -13.20 -25.51
CA ASP A 652 -4.39 -13.03 -25.23
C ASP A 652 -3.66 -12.41 -26.44
N ARG A 653 -4.01 -12.80 -27.69
CA ARG A 653 -3.45 -12.18 -28.91
C ARG A 653 -3.91 -10.74 -29.13
N ALA A 654 -5.13 -10.40 -28.73
CA ALA A 654 -5.57 -9.01 -28.75
C ALA A 654 -4.78 -8.21 -27.71
N MET A 655 -4.62 -8.72 -26.49
CA MET A 655 -3.84 -8.08 -25.44
C MET A 655 -2.35 -7.94 -25.80
N GLN A 656 -1.77 -8.86 -26.57
CA GLN A 656 -0.43 -8.69 -27.17
C GLN A 656 -0.31 -7.45 -28.05
N LYS A 657 -1.39 -7.04 -28.73
CA LYS A 657 -1.40 -5.78 -29.50
C LYS A 657 -1.53 -4.58 -28.57
N ALA A 658 -2.33 -4.67 -27.51
CA ALA A 658 -2.52 -3.58 -26.56
C ALA A 658 -1.22 -3.28 -25.80
N ALA A 659 -0.48 -4.32 -25.39
CA ALA A 659 0.82 -4.20 -24.72
C ALA A 659 1.92 -3.48 -25.54
N ARG A 660 1.67 -3.16 -26.82
CA ARG A 660 2.61 -2.41 -27.68
C ARG A 660 2.40 -0.90 -27.61
N MET A 661 1.49 -0.41 -26.79
CA MET A 661 1.32 1.02 -26.56
C MET A 661 2.59 1.59 -25.90
N ASP A 662 3.22 2.57 -26.54
CA ASP A 662 4.44 3.21 -26.07
C ASP A 662 4.48 4.72 -26.40
N GLY A 663 5.47 5.40 -25.83
CA GLY A 663 5.75 6.80 -26.08
C GLY A 663 4.78 7.77 -25.40
N PRO A 664 4.73 9.04 -25.87
CA PRO A 664 4.10 10.12 -25.14
C PRO A 664 2.60 9.95 -24.87
N ILE A 665 1.92 9.09 -25.63
CA ILE A 665 0.49 8.85 -25.43
C ILE A 665 0.21 8.09 -24.13
N VAL A 666 1.16 7.29 -23.63
CA VAL A 666 0.96 6.52 -22.39
C VAL A 666 0.67 7.44 -21.20
N GLN A 667 1.15 8.68 -21.21
CA GLN A 667 0.93 9.65 -20.13
C GLN A 667 -0.55 10.00 -19.88
N ILE A 668 -1.42 9.87 -20.88
CA ILE A 668 -2.84 10.18 -20.70
C ILE A 668 -3.61 9.00 -20.11
N LEU A 669 -3.04 7.81 -20.08
CA LEU A 669 -3.66 6.59 -19.57
C LEU A 669 -3.54 6.50 -18.02
N PRO A 670 -4.40 5.72 -17.33
CA PRO A 670 -4.28 5.45 -15.90
C PRO A 670 -3.14 4.47 -15.59
N ASP A 671 -2.44 4.63 -14.46
CA ASP A 671 -1.27 3.79 -14.11
C ASP A 671 -1.62 2.30 -14.02
N ILE A 672 -2.75 1.98 -13.37
CA ILE A 672 -3.34 0.64 -13.32
C ILE A 672 -4.76 0.68 -13.86
N THR A 673 -5.05 -0.11 -14.88
CA THR A 673 -6.41 -0.32 -15.38
C THR A 673 -6.78 -1.80 -15.35
N PHE A 674 -7.88 -2.16 -14.70
CA PHE A 674 -8.41 -3.52 -14.80
C PHE A 674 -9.35 -3.64 -15.99
N VAL A 675 -9.24 -4.77 -16.68
CA VAL A 675 -10.01 -5.08 -17.88
C VAL A 675 -10.78 -6.36 -17.63
N ARG A 676 -12.11 -6.29 -17.67
CA ARG A 676 -13.00 -7.44 -17.68
C ARG A 676 -13.38 -7.78 -19.11
N ILE A 677 -13.09 -9.00 -19.54
CA ILE A 677 -13.57 -9.53 -20.82
C ILE A 677 -14.75 -10.46 -20.55
N ARG A 678 -15.94 -10.02 -20.99
CA ARG A 678 -17.17 -10.79 -20.88
C ARG A 678 -17.18 -11.89 -21.93
N MET A 679 -17.16 -13.14 -21.48
CA MET A 679 -17.03 -14.31 -22.36
C MET A 679 -18.36 -14.81 -22.92
N GLY A 680 -19.46 -14.08 -22.66
CA GLY A 680 -20.83 -14.40 -23.09
C GLY A 680 -21.49 -15.54 -22.29
N GLY A 681 -20.80 -16.04 -21.26
CA GLY A 681 -21.24 -17.11 -20.37
C GLY A 681 -21.62 -16.58 -18.98
N LYS A 682 -21.24 -17.33 -17.95
CA LYS A 682 -21.43 -16.87 -16.58
C LYS A 682 -20.34 -15.86 -16.19
N PRO A 683 -20.60 -14.93 -15.26
CA PRO A 683 -19.58 -13.99 -14.79
C PRO A 683 -18.29 -14.64 -14.27
N GLU A 684 -18.33 -15.87 -13.80
CA GLU A 684 -17.13 -16.59 -13.33
C GLU A 684 -16.25 -17.11 -14.47
N ASP A 685 -16.78 -17.19 -15.69
CA ASP A 685 -16.05 -17.57 -16.90
C ASP A 685 -15.33 -16.38 -17.56
N ASP A 686 -15.66 -15.15 -17.13
CA ASP A 686 -15.07 -13.92 -17.64
C ASP A 686 -13.58 -13.83 -17.30
N LEU A 687 -12.82 -13.13 -18.14
CA LEU A 687 -11.37 -12.98 -17.95
C LEU A 687 -11.02 -11.62 -17.37
N ALA A 688 -10.06 -11.62 -16.45
CA ALA A 688 -9.46 -10.41 -15.90
C ALA A 688 -8.05 -10.20 -16.46
N TYR A 689 -7.76 -8.96 -16.85
CA TYR A 689 -6.42 -8.49 -17.18
C TYR A 689 -6.13 -7.19 -16.45
N THR A 690 -4.84 -6.90 -16.24
CA THR A 690 -4.39 -5.58 -15.81
C THR A 690 -3.51 -4.98 -16.88
N MET A 691 -3.81 -3.74 -17.26
CA MET A 691 -2.94 -2.88 -18.06
C MET A 691 -2.17 -1.96 -17.11
N ILE A 692 -0.84 -2.08 -17.13
CA ILE A 692 0.10 -1.36 -16.27
C ILE A 692 0.92 -0.42 -17.16
N ASN A 693 0.90 0.87 -16.86
CA ASN A 693 1.78 1.81 -17.57
C ASN A 693 3.14 1.84 -16.87
N ASN A 694 4.19 1.48 -17.61
CA ASN A 694 5.55 1.60 -17.11
C ASN A 694 6.09 2.94 -17.57
N LYS A 695 6.11 3.90 -16.64
CA LYS A 695 6.63 5.19 -16.99
C LYS A 695 8.16 5.23 -16.95
N ALA A 696 8.75 5.93 -17.91
CA ALA A 696 10.18 6.20 -17.96
C ALA A 696 10.55 7.55 -17.32
N TYR A 697 11.72 7.58 -16.70
CA TYR A 697 12.23 8.74 -16.01
C TYR A 697 13.68 9.01 -16.40
N LYS A 698 13.99 10.28 -16.68
CA LYS A 698 15.38 10.75 -16.77
C LYS A 698 16.07 10.62 -15.42
N ASN A 699 15.30 10.76 -14.34
CA ASN A 699 15.71 10.50 -12.97
C ASN A 699 14.53 10.22 -12.02
N VAL A 700 14.75 9.34 -11.03
CA VAL A 700 13.82 9.13 -9.91
C VAL A 700 14.36 9.75 -8.59
N THR A 701 14.69 11.05 -8.60
CA THR A 701 15.19 11.80 -7.42
C THR A 701 14.21 12.82 -6.84
N SER A 702 13.04 13.02 -7.46
CA SER A 702 12.07 14.03 -7.01
C SER A 702 11.34 13.59 -5.74
N MET A 703 11.56 14.34 -4.66
CA MET A 703 11.08 14.00 -3.31
C MET A 703 9.68 14.52 -2.96
N PHE A 704 9.29 15.68 -3.49
CA PHE A 704 8.13 16.44 -2.99
C PHE A 704 7.16 16.88 -4.09
N ALA A 705 7.43 16.51 -5.33
CA ALA A 705 6.52 16.83 -6.40
C ALA A 705 5.44 15.75 -6.49
N ASN A 706 4.17 16.16 -6.52
CA ASN A 706 3.21 15.47 -7.38
C ASN A 706 3.91 15.31 -8.74
N GLU A 707 3.88 14.15 -9.40
CA GLU A 707 4.71 13.74 -10.59
C GLU A 707 4.76 14.70 -11.81
N LYS A 708 4.29 15.94 -11.67
CA LYS A 708 4.29 17.06 -12.60
C LYS A 708 5.63 17.77 -12.92
N PRO A 709 6.82 17.54 -12.32
CA PRO A 709 8.01 18.14 -12.93
C PRO A 709 8.32 17.35 -14.20
N ILE A 710 7.79 17.88 -15.31
CA ILE A 710 8.04 17.52 -16.71
C ILE A 710 9.54 17.23 -16.96
N GLU A 711 10.43 17.87 -16.19
CA GLU A 711 11.88 17.76 -16.28
C GLU A 711 12.45 16.37 -15.92
N ALA A 712 11.76 15.59 -15.06
CA ALA A 712 12.23 14.26 -14.66
C ALA A 712 11.69 13.12 -15.55
N ARG A 713 10.71 13.41 -16.40
CA ARG A 713 9.99 12.44 -17.24
C ARG A 713 10.72 12.19 -18.55
N ASP A 714 10.70 10.94 -19.01
CA ASP A 714 11.12 10.57 -20.35
C ASP A 714 9.97 9.95 -21.15
N TYR A 715 9.04 10.81 -21.58
CA TYR A 715 7.79 10.39 -22.22
C TYR A 715 7.99 9.55 -23.49
N GLU A 716 9.09 9.70 -24.21
CA GLU A 716 9.37 8.94 -25.44
C GLU A 716 9.63 7.45 -25.16
N HIS A 717 9.98 7.10 -23.92
CA HIS A 717 10.27 5.73 -23.50
C HIS A 717 9.23 5.18 -22.51
N ASP A 718 8.10 5.87 -22.31
CA ASP A 718 6.98 5.28 -21.59
C ASP A 718 6.50 4.03 -22.34
N THR A 719 6.23 2.93 -21.63
CA THR A 719 5.75 1.67 -22.21
C THR A 719 4.52 1.15 -21.45
N GLN A 720 3.94 0.05 -21.93
CA GLN A 720 2.86 -0.64 -21.27
C GLN A 720 3.17 -2.13 -21.07
N THR A 721 2.78 -2.66 -19.93
CA THR A 721 2.74 -4.09 -19.63
C THR A 721 1.29 -4.53 -19.46
N VAL A 722 0.92 -5.68 -20.05
CA VAL A 722 -0.39 -6.31 -19.84
C VAL A 722 -0.23 -7.68 -19.22
N VAL A 723 -0.92 -7.92 -18.12
CA VAL A 723 -0.85 -9.17 -17.34
C VAL A 723 -2.23 -9.79 -17.21
N ARG A 724 -2.26 -11.13 -17.16
CA ARG A 724 -3.48 -11.90 -17.02
C ARG A 724 -3.76 -12.26 -15.55
N SER A 725 -3.90 -11.21 -14.76
CA SER A 725 -4.22 -11.23 -13.34
C SER A 725 -4.63 -9.81 -12.92
N LEU A 726 -5.21 -9.67 -11.73
CA LEU A 726 -5.52 -8.38 -11.14
C LEU A 726 -4.34 -7.90 -10.28
N GLU A 727 -3.52 -7.00 -10.83
CA GLU A 727 -2.28 -6.54 -10.22
C GLU A 727 -2.40 -5.18 -9.52
N GLY A 728 -1.77 -5.07 -8.35
CA GLY A 728 -1.80 -3.85 -7.53
C GLY A 728 -3.06 -3.73 -6.66
N ALA A 729 -3.01 -2.83 -5.68
CA ALA A 729 -4.08 -2.67 -4.68
C ALA A 729 -5.02 -1.48 -4.96
N TYR A 730 -4.69 -0.66 -5.96
CA TYR A 730 -5.32 0.63 -6.26
C TYR A 730 -5.66 0.73 -7.75
N PRO A 731 -6.69 0.03 -8.25
CA PRO A 731 -7.09 0.21 -9.63
C PRO A 731 -7.49 1.68 -9.88
N ASN A 732 -6.90 2.30 -10.89
CA ASN A 732 -7.21 3.68 -11.24
C ASN A 732 -8.42 3.78 -12.16
N PHE A 733 -8.70 2.74 -12.94
CA PHE A 733 -9.82 2.72 -13.86
C PHE A 733 -10.21 1.28 -14.23
N PHE A 734 -11.42 1.11 -14.77
CA PHE A 734 -11.92 -0.17 -15.27
C PHE A 734 -12.39 -0.06 -16.74
N TYR A 735 -12.11 -1.11 -17.52
CA TYR A 735 -12.73 -1.38 -18.80
C TYR A 735 -13.56 -2.66 -18.73
N THR A 736 -14.73 -2.67 -19.38
CA THR A 736 -15.56 -3.87 -19.56
C THR A 736 -15.82 -4.04 -21.05
N VAL A 737 -15.43 -5.19 -21.61
CA VAL A 737 -15.41 -5.45 -23.06
C VAL A 737 -16.03 -6.82 -23.32
N ASP A 738 -16.89 -6.94 -24.33
CA ASP A 738 -17.37 -8.24 -24.78
C ASP A 738 -16.33 -8.95 -25.64
N LEU A 739 -16.28 -10.29 -25.55
CA LEU A 739 -15.37 -11.11 -26.37
C LEU A 739 -15.50 -10.83 -27.88
N ASP A 740 -16.69 -10.47 -28.35
CA ASP A 740 -16.93 -10.16 -29.76
C ASP A 740 -16.36 -8.81 -30.19
N ASP A 741 -16.16 -7.89 -29.24
CA ASP A 741 -15.62 -6.56 -29.47
C ASP A 741 -14.10 -6.47 -29.24
N ILE A 742 -13.44 -7.57 -28.84
CA ILE A 742 -12.06 -7.54 -28.36
C ILE A 742 -11.06 -6.99 -29.37
N GLU A 743 -11.18 -7.32 -30.65
CA GLU A 743 -10.31 -6.73 -31.68
C GLU A 743 -10.58 -5.25 -31.91
N SER A 744 -11.85 -4.83 -31.91
CA SER A 744 -12.21 -3.41 -32.08
C SER A 744 -11.74 -2.58 -30.89
N PHE A 745 -11.87 -3.12 -29.67
CA PHE A 745 -11.37 -2.50 -28.46
C PHE A 745 -9.86 -2.22 -28.56
N VAL A 746 -9.05 -3.19 -28.95
CA VAL A 746 -7.60 -2.99 -29.02
C VAL A 746 -7.18 -2.12 -30.21
N ASP A 747 -7.83 -2.28 -31.36
CA ASP A 747 -7.53 -1.46 -32.53
C ASP A 747 -7.90 0.03 -32.26
N GLU A 748 -9.03 0.30 -31.57
CA GLU A 748 -9.40 1.65 -31.12
C GLU A 748 -8.49 2.16 -30.00
N TYR A 749 -8.10 1.30 -29.06
CA TYR A 749 -7.17 1.65 -27.97
C TYR A 749 -5.81 2.13 -28.51
N ASN A 750 -5.24 1.40 -29.46
CA ASN A 750 -3.95 1.73 -30.06
C ASN A 750 -4.04 2.90 -31.06
N ALA A 751 -5.24 3.30 -31.49
CA ALA A 751 -5.46 4.45 -32.36
C ALA A 751 -5.52 5.78 -31.59
N ILE A 752 -5.62 5.73 -30.25
CA ILE A 752 -5.67 6.92 -29.41
C ILE A 752 -4.38 7.73 -29.61
N SER A 753 -4.54 8.98 -30.03
CA SER A 753 -3.41 9.90 -30.27
C SER A 753 -3.46 11.16 -29.42
N ASP A 754 -4.60 11.44 -28.79
CA ASP A 754 -4.78 12.57 -27.90
C ASP A 754 -5.86 12.35 -26.82
N ARG A 755 -6.07 13.37 -25.98
CA ARG A 755 -7.05 13.32 -24.89
C ARG A 755 -8.49 13.24 -25.40
N PRO A 756 -8.96 14.03 -26.38
CA PRO A 756 -10.29 13.88 -26.96
C PRO A 756 -10.63 12.48 -27.50
N GLU A 757 -9.70 11.84 -28.20
CA GLU A 757 -9.88 10.46 -28.69
C GLU A 757 -9.97 9.48 -27.53
N TYR A 758 -9.13 9.65 -26.50
CA TYR A 758 -9.21 8.86 -25.27
C TYR A 758 -10.56 9.00 -24.54
N GLU A 759 -11.11 10.21 -24.47
CA GLU A 759 -12.44 10.43 -23.89
C GLU A 759 -13.56 9.72 -24.67
N THR A 760 -13.44 9.69 -26.00
CA THR A 760 -14.36 8.96 -26.89
C THR A 760 -14.26 7.45 -26.66
N PHE A 761 -13.04 6.94 -26.53
CA PHE A 761 -12.77 5.53 -26.19
C PHE A 761 -13.37 5.14 -24.83
N ILE A 762 -13.17 5.96 -23.80
CA ILE A 762 -13.76 5.75 -22.46
C ILE A 762 -15.27 5.73 -22.54
N ALA A 763 -15.90 6.62 -23.32
CA ALA A 763 -17.35 6.67 -23.42
C ALA A 763 -17.97 5.35 -23.92
N ARG A 764 -17.19 4.52 -24.63
CA ARG A 764 -17.61 3.21 -25.11
C ARG A 764 -17.25 2.06 -24.19
N TYR A 765 -16.03 2.04 -23.66
CA TYR A 765 -15.48 0.86 -22.96
C TYR A 765 -15.21 1.08 -21.46
N GLY A 766 -15.14 2.34 -21.02
CA GLY A 766 -14.70 2.72 -19.69
C GLY A 766 -15.81 2.84 -18.66
N LEU A 767 -15.51 2.43 -17.43
CA LEU A 767 -16.45 2.53 -16.32
C LEU A 767 -16.20 3.83 -15.52
N ARG A 768 -17.00 4.85 -15.76
CA ARG A 768 -16.89 6.13 -15.06
C ARG A 768 -17.44 6.02 -13.62
N ARG A 769 -16.98 6.90 -12.72
CA ARG A 769 -17.50 7.04 -11.34
C ARG A 769 -19.01 7.32 -11.28
N THR A 770 -19.57 7.83 -12.37
CA THR A 770 -20.98 8.17 -12.53
C THR A 770 -21.82 7.00 -13.06
N SER A 771 -21.19 5.93 -13.54
CA SER A 771 -21.88 4.77 -14.12
C SER A 771 -22.81 4.13 -13.09
N GLU A 772 -24.03 3.80 -13.51
CA GLU A 772 -24.99 3.06 -12.67
C GLU A 772 -24.48 1.63 -12.37
N ASP A 773 -23.71 1.04 -13.30
CA ASP A 773 -23.15 -0.31 -13.17
C ASP A 773 -21.82 -0.34 -12.39
N PHE A 774 -21.37 0.79 -11.84
CA PHE A 774 -20.04 0.90 -11.21
C PHE A 774 -19.83 -0.15 -10.12
N TRP A 775 -20.78 -0.26 -9.20
CA TRP A 775 -20.69 -1.18 -8.07
C TRP A 775 -20.74 -2.65 -8.50
N GLU A 776 -21.56 -2.98 -9.51
CA GLU A 776 -21.60 -4.34 -10.07
C GLU A 776 -20.23 -4.78 -10.59
N GLN A 777 -19.55 -3.93 -11.37
CA GLN A 777 -18.24 -4.29 -11.91
C GLN A 777 -17.16 -4.27 -10.83
N ALA A 778 -17.18 -3.31 -9.90
CA ALA A 778 -16.23 -3.25 -8.78
C ALA A 778 -16.35 -4.49 -7.89
N ASP A 779 -17.56 -4.95 -7.62
CA ASP A 779 -17.82 -6.17 -6.86
C ASP A 779 -17.35 -7.40 -7.64
N TRP A 780 -17.56 -7.44 -8.96
CA TRP A 780 -17.04 -8.52 -9.81
C TRP A 780 -15.52 -8.65 -9.73
N PHE A 781 -14.77 -7.53 -9.79
CA PHE A 781 -13.30 -7.57 -9.67
C PHE A 781 -12.84 -8.07 -8.30
N ASN A 782 -13.47 -7.61 -7.21
CA ASN A 782 -13.14 -8.11 -5.86
C ASN A 782 -13.43 -9.61 -5.73
N GLN A 783 -14.58 -10.07 -6.27
CA GLN A 783 -14.94 -11.48 -6.25
C GLN A 783 -14.02 -12.32 -7.14
N GLN A 784 -13.60 -11.80 -8.30
CA GLN A 784 -12.64 -12.48 -9.18
C GLN A 784 -11.31 -12.67 -8.47
N TYR A 785 -10.80 -11.64 -7.79
CA TYR A 785 -9.58 -11.75 -7.00
C TYR A 785 -9.71 -12.80 -5.89
N ALA A 786 -10.85 -12.82 -5.19
CA ALA A 786 -11.14 -13.82 -4.16
C ALA A 786 -11.26 -15.25 -4.72
N ARG A 787 -11.77 -15.43 -5.94
CA ARG A 787 -11.83 -16.75 -6.60
C ARG A 787 -10.46 -17.24 -7.04
N GLU A 788 -9.66 -16.39 -7.65
CA GLU A 788 -8.33 -16.76 -8.17
C GLU A 788 -7.30 -16.94 -7.06
N GLN A 789 -7.39 -16.12 -6.00
CA GLN A 789 -6.42 -16.05 -4.93
C GLN A 789 -7.12 -15.94 -3.55
N PRO A 790 -7.87 -16.95 -3.10
CA PRO A 790 -8.72 -16.86 -1.90
C PRO A 790 -7.96 -16.42 -0.64
N ARG A 791 -6.72 -16.90 -0.49
CA ARG A 791 -5.86 -16.55 0.64
C ARG A 791 -5.15 -15.21 0.48
N LEU A 792 -4.74 -14.82 -0.73
CA LEU A 792 -3.99 -13.56 -0.94
C LEU A 792 -4.90 -12.35 -1.20
N SER A 793 -6.17 -12.60 -1.48
CA SER A 793 -7.12 -11.56 -1.85
C SER A 793 -7.45 -10.62 -0.70
N GLY A 794 -7.64 -9.35 -1.04
CA GLY A 794 -8.15 -8.33 -0.15
C GLY A 794 -8.96 -7.31 -0.93
N ILE A 795 -9.71 -6.49 -0.22
CA ILE A 795 -10.56 -5.46 -0.81
C ILE A 795 -9.67 -4.41 -1.50
N TYR A 796 -9.94 -4.11 -2.76
CA TYR A 796 -9.26 -3.05 -3.53
C TYR A 796 -9.61 -1.66 -3.00
N ASP A 797 -8.66 -0.74 -3.08
CA ASP A 797 -8.88 0.65 -2.70
C ASP A 797 -9.27 1.51 -3.91
N LEU A 798 -10.40 2.21 -3.78
CA LEU A 798 -10.99 3.05 -4.83
C LEU A 798 -10.79 4.56 -4.58
N ASN A 799 -9.98 4.96 -3.59
CA ASN A 799 -9.64 6.38 -3.38
C ASN A 799 -8.87 6.96 -4.56
N ARG A 800 -8.13 6.13 -5.30
CA ARG A 800 -7.33 6.51 -6.48
C ARG A 800 -8.04 6.27 -7.81
N TYR A 801 -9.32 5.89 -7.78
CA TYR A 801 -10.10 5.72 -9.00
C TYR A 801 -10.26 7.08 -9.69
N GLN A 802 -9.93 7.18 -10.97
CA GLN A 802 -9.81 8.46 -11.65
C GLN A 802 -11.18 8.93 -12.16
N ASN A 803 -11.43 10.24 -12.10
CA ASN A 803 -12.57 10.85 -12.78
C ASN A 803 -12.15 11.13 -14.21
N ARG A 804 -12.56 10.24 -15.11
CA ARG A 804 -12.23 10.28 -16.51
C ARG A 804 -13.47 10.16 -17.34
#